data_AF-A0A352AYR1-F1
#
_entry.id   AF-A0A352AYR1-F1
#
_cell.length_a   1.000
_cell.length_b   1.000
_cell.length_c   1.000
_cell.angle_alpha   90.00
_cell.angle_beta   90.00
_cell.angle_gamma   90.00
#
_symmetry.space_group_name_H-M   'P 1'
#
loop_
_entity.id
_entity.type
_entity.pdbx_description
1 polymer ?
#
loop_
_entity_poly.entity_id
_entity_poly.type
_entity_poly.pdbx_seq_one_letter_code
_entity_poly.pdbx_strand_id
1 'polypeptide(L)'
;MLYSLSMNHISKRIFSFVIVLGMVLPQPAFLATTAEFNPNFLLSDEELQAWDTMSRTDIQAFLDERGSFLSTFRTEDKNGVNKLAADIIYAAAMDNKINPKYILVKLQKEQSLITEKNPTQKQLDGATGYGITDGCGWDCATYKNNQGFGKQVDAAAGIMRWYYDNVSTQSWIKRPPLSYTIDGEFITPASLATGFLYTYTPHLQGNKNFWTLWQSWFDQVYPSGTLLKSTNDPLVYLIQDGKKRPFASMTALATRFDPKRIITVPGSELARYDLGKSISLPNYAIVKTPSGSYYLLDYDTKRPFASSDTVGKLGYNPDEILDISEDDLSTYTLGTTITANTTNPFGELVKIKENGALYYIKDNEYHLIYDKAMIKENFPNLTLQTVSIDKLKSYVPGQPVKIKDGTLILVEGDNKVYAVENGKKRHIASEEVFNGLGYDWKNIVTVNEFAGILHETAEPIYLRSDIVTMPAPADTQEQTIPQIDGIPAEGGTEQTTASEDTPTPEKTTLEDLMVKTPKENWTFVGNTFDTEIDAYLVADYATGNILAGKNIDTVRPTASLAKVMTAYMLIQEGLNLNASVVYKSATHKTPPEFHRYRIAEGERVRNSDLLNTVLVSSENTSVRMLVSSVTSDETGFVSKMNAQLRDWGLTKTSLKDVYGGAVENDTTAREYLTIFTKATANGTVKQYMGKASYEYDEMLDLDGLPHHFDDHTNDLMKDKTLSFTIVASKTGYIYESGDNLAMLISRKSDGKQFVIIALGNPDRANRFTAPKALSEWAMKTF
;
A
#
# COMPACT_ATOMS: atom_id res chain seq x y z
N MET A 1 -50.91 20.08 -54.23
CA MET A 1 -52.16 20.64 -53.70
C MET A 1 -51.81 21.33 -52.39
N LEU A 2 -51.55 22.63 -52.39
CA LEU A 2 -52.47 23.78 -52.43
C LEU A 2 -52.95 24.21 -51.02
N TYR A 3 -52.78 25.52 -50.78
CA TYR A 3 -53.27 26.39 -49.69
C TYR A 3 -52.50 26.34 -48.36
N SER A 4 -51.68 27.31 -47.90
CA SER A 4 -51.56 28.79 -47.99
C SER A 4 -52.04 29.51 -46.73
N LEU A 5 -51.39 30.66 -46.48
CA LEU A 5 -51.69 31.77 -45.55
C LEU A 5 -51.00 31.62 -44.19
N SER A 6 -50.39 32.64 -43.59
CA SER A 6 -50.09 34.04 -43.96
C SER A 6 -49.34 34.67 -42.76
N MET A 7 -48.32 35.49 -43.04
CA MET A 7 -47.88 36.76 -42.38
C MET A 7 -48.00 36.90 -40.84
N ASN A 8 -47.10 37.54 -40.09
CA ASN A 8 -45.92 38.35 -40.35
C ASN A 8 -45.20 38.62 -39.02
N HIS A 9 -43.88 38.79 -39.13
CA HIS A 9 -42.94 39.60 -38.33
C HIS A 9 -43.16 39.84 -36.82
N ILE A 10 -42.11 39.56 -36.01
CA ILE A 10 -41.15 40.57 -35.52
C ILE A 10 -40.07 39.91 -34.62
N SER A 11 -38.81 40.14 -35.02
CA SER A 11 -37.55 40.24 -34.28
C SER A 11 -37.10 39.23 -33.18
N LYS A 12 -35.92 38.66 -33.49
CA LYS A 12 -34.68 38.59 -32.68
C LYS A 12 -34.58 37.55 -31.54
N ARG A 13 -33.69 36.58 -31.85
CA ARG A 13 -32.63 35.98 -31.03
C ARG A 13 -33.07 35.20 -29.78
N ILE A 14 -33.19 33.88 -29.94
CA ILE A 14 -32.82 32.91 -28.88
C ILE A 14 -32.12 31.71 -29.55
N PHE A 15 -30.95 31.37 -29.01
CA PHE A 15 -30.16 30.17 -29.28
C PHE A 15 -31.01 28.93 -29.01
N SER A 16 -31.24 28.09 -30.02
CA SER A 16 -31.88 26.78 -29.82
C SER A 16 -30.84 25.77 -29.33
N PHE A 17 -31.06 25.32 -28.10
CA PHE A 17 -30.52 24.10 -27.50
C PHE A 17 -30.68 22.92 -28.46
N VAL A 18 -29.56 22.31 -28.87
CA VAL A 18 -29.55 20.92 -29.34
C VAL A 18 -29.15 20.08 -28.14
N ILE A 19 -30.14 19.53 -27.46
CA ILE A 19 -29.95 18.47 -26.46
C ILE A 19 -29.57 17.21 -27.24
N VAL A 20 -28.27 16.95 -27.36
CA VAL A 20 -27.79 15.59 -27.61
C VAL A 20 -27.78 14.88 -26.27
N LEU A 21 -28.82 14.06 -26.08
CA LEU A 21 -28.96 13.14 -24.95
C LEU A 21 -27.91 12.02 -25.10
N GLY A 22 -26.65 12.32 -24.75
CA GLY A 22 -25.63 11.30 -24.55
C GLY A 22 -25.87 10.61 -23.21
N MET A 23 -26.25 9.34 -23.26
CA MET A 23 -26.33 8.48 -22.07
C MET A 23 -24.98 8.48 -21.35
N VAL A 24 -24.89 9.24 -20.26
CA VAL A 24 -23.84 9.08 -19.26
C VAL A 24 -24.15 7.78 -18.54
N LEU A 25 -23.43 6.72 -18.89
CA LEU A 25 -23.35 5.53 -18.04
C LEU A 25 -22.62 5.96 -16.76
N PRO A 26 -23.22 5.81 -15.57
CA PRO A 26 -22.50 6.08 -14.33
C PRO A 26 -21.37 5.05 -14.19
N GLN A 27 -20.13 5.53 -14.15
CA GLN A 27 -19.00 4.76 -13.65
C GLN A 27 -19.14 4.65 -12.12
N PRO A 28 -19.03 3.45 -11.53
CA PRO A 28 -19.23 3.27 -10.10
C PRO A 28 -18.08 3.93 -9.34
N ALA A 29 -18.43 4.85 -8.44
CA ALA A 29 -17.52 5.23 -7.37
C ALA A 29 -17.21 3.97 -6.55
N PHE A 30 -15.93 3.62 -6.42
CA PHE A 30 -15.49 2.62 -5.45
C PHE A 30 -15.61 3.23 -4.05
N LEU A 31 -16.83 3.20 -3.53
CA LEU A 31 -17.09 3.31 -2.11
C LEU A 31 -16.57 2.03 -1.46
N ALA A 32 -15.82 2.15 -0.37
CA ALA A 32 -15.69 1.05 0.56
C ALA A 32 -17.13 0.61 0.91
N THR A 33 -17.54 -0.56 0.41
CA THR A 33 -18.89 -1.05 0.59
C THR A 33 -19.07 -1.33 2.08
N THR A 34 -19.81 -0.48 2.77
CA THR A 34 -20.49 -0.92 3.99
C THR A 34 -21.30 -2.14 3.58
N ALA A 35 -21.12 -3.28 4.25
CA ALA A 35 -21.90 -4.49 3.97
C ALA A 35 -23.38 -4.10 3.81
N GLU A 36 -24.05 -4.60 2.77
CA GLU A 36 -25.46 -4.29 2.56
C GLU A 36 -26.30 -5.14 3.55
N PHE A 37 -27.36 -4.55 4.12
CA PHE A 37 -28.23 -5.29 5.06
C PHE A 37 -28.91 -6.45 4.34
N ASN A 38 -28.55 -7.68 4.70
CA ASN A 38 -29.19 -8.89 4.19
C ASN A 38 -30.27 -9.39 5.18
N PRO A 39 -31.57 -9.26 4.88
CA PRO A 39 -32.62 -9.67 5.81
C PRO A 39 -32.73 -11.18 5.97
N ASN A 40 -32.12 -11.98 5.10
CA ASN A 40 -32.10 -13.44 5.19
C ASN A 40 -30.94 -13.97 6.07
N PHE A 41 -29.96 -13.14 6.41
CA PHE A 41 -28.82 -13.54 7.24
C PHE A 41 -28.38 -12.40 8.16
N LEU A 42 -28.76 -12.52 9.44
CA LEU A 42 -28.46 -11.51 10.46
C LEU A 42 -27.29 -11.92 11.36
N LEU A 43 -27.24 -13.21 11.70
CA LEU A 43 -26.29 -13.81 12.64
C LEU A 43 -26.26 -15.32 12.39
N SER A 44 -25.10 -15.98 12.48
CA SER A 44 -25.03 -17.44 12.39
C SER A 44 -25.30 -18.14 13.72
N ASP A 45 -25.50 -19.45 13.65
CA ASP A 45 -25.71 -20.30 14.82
C ASP A 45 -24.45 -20.45 15.67
N GLU A 46 -23.29 -20.47 15.04
CA GLU A 46 -22.00 -20.45 15.70
C GLU A 46 -21.80 -19.12 16.42
N GLU A 47 -22.05 -17.99 15.75
CA GLU A 47 -21.90 -16.67 16.36
C GLU A 47 -22.83 -16.49 17.55
N LEU A 48 -24.11 -16.88 17.45
CA LEU A 48 -25.05 -16.74 18.57
C LEU A 48 -24.72 -17.66 19.75
N GLN A 49 -24.11 -18.82 19.50
CA GLN A 49 -23.75 -19.79 20.54
C GLN A 49 -22.30 -19.69 21.01
N ALA A 50 -21.50 -18.74 20.49
CA ALA A 50 -20.11 -18.51 20.89
C ALA A 50 -20.05 -17.77 22.24
N TRP A 51 -20.47 -18.46 23.29
CA TRP A 51 -20.67 -17.93 24.64
C TRP A 51 -19.37 -17.49 25.32
N ASP A 52 -18.24 -18.04 24.93
CA ASP A 52 -16.90 -17.78 25.48
C ASP A 52 -16.13 -16.67 24.74
N THR A 53 -16.76 -15.96 23.79
CA THR A 53 -16.07 -14.95 22.95
C THR A 53 -15.83 -13.60 23.62
N MET A 54 -16.33 -13.39 24.84
CA MET A 54 -15.92 -12.28 25.69
C MET A 54 -15.75 -12.78 27.13
N SER A 55 -14.60 -12.48 27.71
CA SER A 55 -14.35 -12.65 29.13
C SER A 55 -15.17 -11.65 29.96
N ARG A 56 -15.28 -11.89 31.27
CA ARG A 56 -15.85 -10.91 32.22
C ARG A 56 -15.17 -9.55 32.08
N THR A 57 -13.85 -9.53 31.90
CA THR A 57 -13.06 -8.31 31.76
C THR A 57 -13.41 -7.58 30.46
N ASP A 58 -13.59 -8.30 29.36
CA ASP A 58 -13.91 -7.71 28.06
C ASP A 58 -15.30 -7.05 28.09
N ILE A 59 -16.26 -7.66 28.78
CA ILE A 59 -17.60 -7.09 28.97
C ILE A 59 -17.53 -5.82 29.81
N GLN A 60 -16.75 -5.82 30.89
CA GLN A 60 -16.55 -4.63 31.72
C GLN A 60 -15.90 -3.50 30.92
N ALA A 61 -14.82 -3.79 30.19
CA ALA A 61 -14.13 -2.83 29.34
C ALA A 61 -15.08 -2.24 28.29
N PHE A 62 -15.88 -3.07 27.62
CA PHE A 62 -16.86 -2.61 26.64
C PHE A 62 -17.90 -1.63 27.23
N LEU A 63 -18.35 -1.86 28.47
CA LEU A 63 -19.28 -0.95 29.15
C LEU A 63 -18.59 0.36 29.59
N ASP A 64 -17.35 0.27 30.08
CA ASP A 64 -16.54 1.41 30.49
C ASP A 64 -16.25 2.34 29.30
N GLU A 65 -15.85 1.77 28.16
CA GLU A 65 -15.51 2.48 26.92
C GLU A 65 -16.70 3.25 26.33
N ARG A 66 -17.90 2.70 26.46
CA ARG A 66 -19.13 3.35 25.98
C ARG A 66 -19.65 4.40 26.97
N GLY A 67 -18.98 4.60 28.09
CA GLY A 67 -19.40 5.51 29.16
C GLY A 67 -20.78 5.12 29.72
N SER A 68 -21.10 3.83 29.69
CA SER A 68 -22.39 3.30 30.10
C SER A 68 -22.61 3.50 31.59
N PHE A 69 -23.84 3.82 32.01
CA PHE A 69 -24.24 3.68 33.41
C PHE A 69 -23.99 2.25 33.95
N LEU A 70 -24.10 1.24 33.10
CA LEU A 70 -23.94 -0.16 33.49
C LEU A 70 -22.51 -0.50 33.96
N SER A 71 -21.50 0.29 33.58
CA SER A 71 -20.09 0.11 33.98
C SER A 71 -19.93 -0.07 35.50
N THR A 72 -20.63 0.74 36.28
CA THR A 72 -20.55 0.77 37.75
C THR A 72 -21.82 0.27 38.41
N PHE A 73 -22.85 -0.03 37.63
CA PHE A 73 -24.15 -0.44 38.12
C PHE A 73 -24.09 -1.80 38.80
N ARG A 74 -24.65 -1.86 40.01
CA ARG A 74 -24.80 -3.07 40.80
C ARG A 74 -26.28 -3.31 41.09
N THR A 75 -26.72 -4.54 40.88
CA THR A 75 -28.11 -4.94 41.06
C THR A 75 -28.22 -6.43 41.30
N GLU A 76 -29.40 -6.88 41.72
CA GLU A 76 -29.73 -8.30 41.84
C GLU A 76 -29.71 -9.00 40.47
N ASP A 77 -29.08 -10.18 40.43
CA ASP A 77 -29.17 -11.15 39.33
C ASP A 77 -30.50 -11.94 39.36
N LYS A 78 -30.67 -12.91 38.47
CA LYS A 78 -31.90 -13.75 38.41
C LYS A 78 -32.21 -14.49 39.72
N ASN A 79 -31.20 -14.71 40.56
CA ASN A 79 -31.29 -15.43 41.83
C ASN A 79 -31.36 -14.48 43.04
N GLY A 80 -31.44 -13.16 42.83
CA GLY A 80 -31.48 -12.18 43.90
C GLY A 80 -30.09 -11.81 44.46
N VAL A 81 -29.00 -12.19 43.81
CA VAL A 81 -27.64 -11.90 44.29
C VAL A 81 -27.14 -10.59 43.70
N ASN A 82 -26.71 -9.65 44.55
CA ASN A 82 -26.22 -8.34 44.12
C ASN A 82 -24.82 -8.42 43.47
N LYS A 83 -24.73 -8.14 42.16
CA LYS A 83 -23.53 -8.24 41.33
C LYS A 83 -23.37 -7.01 40.43
N LEU A 84 -22.18 -6.80 39.86
CA LEU A 84 -22.01 -5.80 38.80
C LEU A 84 -22.77 -6.23 37.53
N ALA A 85 -23.21 -5.27 36.73
CA ALA A 85 -23.89 -5.56 35.48
C ALA A 85 -23.04 -6.45 34.54
N ALA A 86 -21.73 -6.22 34.47
CA ALA A 86 -20.80 -7.05 33.70
C ALA A 86 -20.78 -8.52 34.17
N ASP A 87 -20.82 -8.75 35.50
CA ASP A 87 -20.90 -10.11 36.08
C ASP A 87 -22.21 -10.80 35.70
N ILE A 88 -23.31 -10.05 35.70
CA ILE A 88 -24.65 -10.54 35.36
C ILE A 88 -24.71 -10.93 33.88
N ILE A 89 -24.19 -10.08 32.99
CA ILE A 89 -24.13 -10.34 31.54
C ILE A 89 -23.27 -11.57 31.26
N TYR A 90 -22.07 -11.64 31.85
CA TYR A 90 -21.18 -12.79 31.71
C TYR A 90 -21.85 -14.08 32.19
N ALA A 91 -22.42 -14.09 33.40
CA ALA A 91 -23.07 -15.28 33.95
C ALA A 91 -24.27 -15.73 33.08
N ALA A 92 -25.10 -14.81 32.60
CA ALA A 92 -26.21 -15.13 31.71
C ALA A 92 -25.73 -15.75 30.38
N ALA A 93 -24.64 -15.24 29.81
CA ALA A 93 -24.01 -15.81 28.61
C ALA A 93 -23.53 -17.24 28.85
N MET A 94 -22.78 -17.48 29.94
CA MET A 94 -22.26 -18.80 30.31
C MET A 94 -23.39 -19.80 30.58
N ASP A 95 -24.34 -19.45 31.45
CA ASP A 95 -25.41 -20.33 31.92
C ASP A 95 -26.29 -20.81 30.76
N ASN A 96 -26.57 -19.90 29.81
CA ASN A 96 -27.44 -20.17 28.68
C ASN A 96 -26.66 -20.56 27.42
N LYS A 97 -25.33 -20.57 27.47
CA LYS A 97 -24.45 -20.82 26.32
C LYS A 97 -24.79 -19.90 25.13
N ILE A 98 -25.00 -18.61 25.37
CA ILE A 98 -25.29 -17.61 24.34
C ILE A 98 -24.20 -16.54 24.32
N ASN A 99 -23.88 -16.03 23.15
CA ASN A 99 -22.84 -15.03 22.94
C ASN A 99 -23.10 -13.74 23.75
N PRO A 100 -22.15 -13.28 24.58
CA PRO A 100 -22.28 -12.04 25.34
C PRO A 100 -22.48 -10.80 24.47
N LYS A 101 -21.92 -10.76 23.25
CA LYS A 101 -22.11 -9.69 22.25
C LYS A 101 -23.59 -9.53 21.88
N TYR A 102 -24.35 -10.62 21.79
CA TYR A 102 -25.79 -10.56 21.50
C TYR A 102 -26.55 -9.85 22.63
N ILE A 103 -26.22 -10.17 23.89
CA ILE A 103 -26.83 -9.54 25.06
C ILE A 103 -26.54 -8.03 25.08
N LEU A 104 -25.30 -7.64 24.78
CA LEU A 104 -24.90 -6.22 24.69
C LEU A 104 -25.68 -5.48 23.59
N VAL A 105 -25.79 -6.05 22.39
CA VAL A 105 -26.60 -5.45 21.30
C VAL A 105 -28.06 -5.33 21.72
N LYS A 106 -28.62 -6.33 22.41
CA LYS A 106 -30.01 -6.29 22.92
C LYS A 106 -30.22 -5.17 23.92
N LEU A 107 -29.34 -5.01 24.90
CA LEU A 107 -29.43 -3.92 25.89
C LEU A 107 -29.46 -2.53 25.23
N GLN A 108 -28.70 -2.35 24.15
CA GLN A 108 -28.71 -1.11 23.39
C GLN A 108 -29.94 -0.96 22.51
N LYS A 109 -30.27 -1.98 21.71
CA LYS A 109 -31.39 -1.95 20.78
C LYS A 109 -32.71 -1.66 21.50
N GLU A 110 -32.89 -2.23 22.69
CA GLU A 110 -34.19 -2.23 23.38
C GLU A 110 -34.36 -1.03 24.31
N GLN A 111 -33.32 -0.65 25.06
CA GLN A 111 -33.42 0.42 26.06
C GLN A 111 -32.24 1.42 26.03
N SER A 112 -31.39 1.34 25.00
CA SER A 112 -30.18 2.19 24.82
C SER A 112 -29.17 2.12 25.97
N LEU A 113 -29.20 1.05 26.77
CA LEU A 113 -28.47 0.97 28.04
C LEU A 113 -26.94 0.91 27.89
N ILE A 114 -26.41 0.53 26.73
CA ILE A 114 -24.96 0.50 26.50
C ILE A 114 -24.38 1.92 26.41
N THR A 115 -25.16 2.90 25.94
CA THR A 115 -24.69 4.29 25.74
C THR A 115 -25.37 5.29 26.68
N GLU A 116 -26.40 4.87 27.40
CA GLU A 116 -27.14 5.70 28.35
C GLU A 116 -26.33 5.94 29.64
N LYS A 117 -26.30 7.21 30.08
CA LYS A 117 -25.60 7.64 31.30
C LYS A 117 -26.52 7.74 32.50
N ASN A 118 -27.82 7.97 32.29
CA ASN A 118 -28.81 8.15 33.34
C ASN A 118 -30.10 7.38 33.03
N PRO A 119 -30.07 6.03 33.04
CA PRO A 119 -31.24 5.23 32.70
C PRO A 119 -32.31 5.36 33.78
N THR A 120 -33.57 5.40 33.35
CA THR A 120 -34.71 5.31 34.25
C THR A 120 -34.81 3.90 34.84
N GLN A 121 -35.43 3.77 36.02
CA GLN A 121 -35.70 2.44 36.60
C GLN A 121 -36.53 1.57 35.65
N LYS A 122 -37.46 2.18 34.88
CA LYS A 122 -38.23 1.48 33.85
C LYS A 122 -37.36 0.87 32.76
N GLN A 123 -36.32 1.59 32.29
CA GLN A 123 -35.35 1.05 31.34
C GLN A 123 -34.58 -0.13 31.92
N LEU A 124 -34.15 -0.04 33.18
CA LEU A 124 -33.44 -1.14 33.87
C LEU A 124 -34.34 -2.36 34.11
N ASP A 125 -35.61 -2.11 34.43
CA ASP A 125 -36.62 -3.13 34.71
C ASP A 125 -37.04 -3.92 33.46
N GLY A 126 -37.01 -3.27 32.28
CA GLY A 126 -37.27 -3.87 30.97
C GLY A 126 -36.04 -3.91 30.06
N ALA A 127 -34.84 -4.09 30.63
CA ALA A 127 -33.55 -3.88 29.97
C ALA A 127 -33.38 -4.49 28.57
N THR A 128 -33.99 -5.64 28.31
CA THR A 128 -33.87 -6.37 27.02
C THR A 128 -35.20 -6.50 26.28
N GLY A 129 -36.26 -5.85 26.80
CA GLY A 129 -37.61 -5.93 26.28
C GLY A 129 -38.28 -7.30 26.49
N TYR A 130 -37.69 -8.20 27.28
CA TYR A 130 -38.20 -9.56 27.42
C TYR A 130 -39.58 -9.59 28.10
N GLY A 131 -40.53 -10.24 27.43
CA GLY A 131 -41.89 -10.41 27.90
C GLY A 131 -42.82 -9.23 27.59
N ILE A 132 -42.36 -8.23 26.83
CA ILE A 132 -43.15 -7.10 26.33
C ILE A 132 -43.60 -7.43 24.90
N THR A 133 -44.91 -7.43 24.66
CA THR A 133 -45.50 -7.71 23.33
C THR A 133 -46.46 -6.60 22.93
N ASP A 134 -46.77 -6.47 21.64
CA ASP A 134 -47.66 -5.41 21.12
C ASP A 134 -49.06 -5.42 21.74
N GLY A 135 -49.53 -6.57 22.22
CA GLY A 135 -50.87 -6.72 22.80
C GLY A 135 -51.00 -6.22 24.24
N CYS A 136 -49.95 -6.31 25.06
CA CYS A 136 -50.01 -5.95 26.48
C CYS A 136 -48.89 -5.01 26.96
N GLY A 137 -47.91 -4.71 26.12
CA GLY A 137 -46.82 -3.79 26.42
C GLY A 137 -46.15 -4.07 27.78
N TRP A 138 -46.03 -3.02 28.59
CA TRP A 138 -45.42 -3.08 29.92
C TRP A 138 -46.31 -3.71 30.99
N ASP A 139 -47.53 -4.14 30.62
CA ASP A 139 -48.48 -4.77 31.54
C ASP A 139 -48.52 -6.29 31.41
N CYS A 140 -47.78 -6.87 30.46
CA CYS A 140 -47.69 -8.31 30.26
C CYS A 140 -47.24 -9.04 31.54
N ALA A 141 -47.93 -10.13 31.89
CA ALA A 141 -47.56 -10.96 33.05
C ALA A 141 -46.12 -11.52 32.92
N THR A 142 -45.70 -11.88 31.70
CA THR A 142 -44.33 -12.34 31.42
C THR A 142 -43.30 -11.26 31.74
N TYR A 143 -43.55 -10.01 31.36
CA TYR A 143 -42.69 -8.88 31.75
C TYR A 143 -42.69 -8.69 33.27
N LYS A 144 -43.86 -8.63 33.93
CA LYS A 144 -43.96 -8.43 35.39
C LYS A 144 -43.22 -9.50 36.19
N ASN A 145 -43.21 -10.74 35.72
CA ASN A 145 -42.47 -11.84 36.36
C ASN A 145 -40.95 -11.76 36.15
N ASN A 146 -40.52 -11.08 35.09
CA ASN A 146 -39.10 -10.91 34.71
C ASN A 146 -38.63 -9.47 34.89
N GLN A 147 -39.31 -8.68 35.72
CA GLN A 147 -38.93 -7.29 35.98
C GLN A 147 -37.59 -7.23 36.72
N GLY A 148 -36.70 -6.36 36.24
CA GLY A 148 -35.38 -6.11 36.82
C GLY A 148 -34.24 -6.57 35.91
N PHE A 149 -33.15 -5.79 35.90
CA PHE A 149 -32.02 -5.96 34.98
C PHE A 149 -31.48 -7.40 34.92
N GLY A 150 -31.23 -8.01 36.08
CA GLY A 150 -30.71 -9.38 36.16
C GLY A 150 -31.60 -10.43 35.52
N LYS A 151 -32.92 -10.34 35.74
CA LYS A 151 -33.91 -11.26 35.16
C LYS A 151 -34.09 -11.01 33.66
N GLN A 152 -34.10 -9.75 33.24
CA GLN A 152 -34.19 -9.38 31.81
C GLN A 152 -33.00 -9.88 31.00
N VAL A 153 -31.78 -9.74 31.53
CA VAL A 153 -30.55 -10.19 30.88
C VAL A 153 -30.52 -11.72 30.75
N ASP A 154 -30.80 -12.45 31.84
CA ASP A 154 -30.85 -13.91 31.80
C ASP A 154 -31.96 -14.41 30.88
N ALA A 155 -33.17 -13.85 30.95
CA ALA A 155 -34.28 -14.28 30.11
C ALA A 155 -34.03 -14.04 28.61
N ALA A 156 -33.33 -12.96 28.25
CA ALA A 156 -32.96 -12.68 26.86
C ALA A 156 -31.95 -13.67 26.28
N ALA A 157 -31.01 -14.15 27.09
CA ALA A 157 -30.12 -15.25 26.70
C ALA A 157 -30.86 -16.59 26.71
N GLY A 158 -31.60 -16.87 27.79
CA GLY A 158 -32.32 -18.11 27.99
C GLY A 158 -33.37 -18.41 26.94
N ILE A 159 -34.07 -17.41 26.41
CA ILE A 159 -35.05 -17.64 25.32
C ILE A 159 -34.38 -18.11 24.03
N MET A 160 -33.19 -17.60 23.70
CA MET A 160 -32.45 -18.04 22.52
C MET A 160 -31.97 -19.49 22.68
N ARG A 161 -31.48 -19.85 23.86
CA ARG A 161 -31.16 -21.25 24.21
C ARG A 161 -32.39 -22.14 24.13
N TRP A 162 -33.50 -21.69 24.71
CA TRP A 162 -34.76 -22.42 24.67
C TRP A 162 -35.26 -22.64 23.24
N TYR A 163 -35.10 -21.66 22.33
CA TYR A 163 -35.42 -21.86 20.92
C TYR A 163 -34.57 -22.95 20.28
N TYR A 164 -33.24 -22.98 20.51
CA TYR A 164 -32.39 -24.07 20.03
C TYR A 164 -32.90 -25.44 20.52
N ASP A 165 -33.28 -25.53 21.79
CA ASP A 165 -33.70 -26.79 22.40
C ASP A 165 -35.10 -27.25 21.94
N ASN A 166 -35.94 -26.33 21.44
CA ASN A 166 -37.36 -26.58 21.15
C ASN A 166 -37.76 -26.37 19.68
N VAL A 167 -36.85 -25.91 18.81
CA VAL A 167 -37.16 -25.61 17.40
C VAL A 167 -37.71 -26.82 16.63
N SER A 168 -37.30 -28.04 17.00
CA SER A 168 -37.78 -29.27 16.37
C SER A 168 -39.22 -29.62 16.76
N THR A 169 -39.68 -29.22 17.94
CA THR A 169 -41.00 -29.59 18.49
C THR A 169 -42.01 -28.46 18.41
N GLN A 170 -41.56 -27.20 18.34
CA GLN A 170 -42.41 -26.02 18.29
C GLN A 170 -42.46 -25.46 16.86
N SER A 171 -43.60 -25.62 16.20
CA SER A 171 -43.79 -25.23 14.79
C SER A 171 -43.81 -23.72 14.55
N TRP A 172 -44.09 -22.92 15.58
CA TRP A 172 -44.16 -21.46 15.50
C TRP A 172 -42.78 -20.78 15.52
N ILE A 173 -41.71 -21.50 15.93
CA ILE A 173 -40.34 -20.99 15.89
C ILE A 173 -39.86 -20.96 14.43
N LYS A 174 -39.47 -19.78 13.95
CA LYS A 174 -39.03 -19.58 12.58
C LYS A 174 -37.65 -20.22 12.36
N ARG A 175 -37.45 -20.86 11.20
CA ARG A 175 -36.25 -21.67 10.91
C ARG A 175 -36.02 -21.88 9.40
N PRO A 176 -34.77 -22.06 8.94
CA PRO A 176 -34.51 -22.66 7.64
C PRO A 176 -35.14 -24.06 7.48
N PRO A 177 -35.44 -24.49 6.24
CA PRO A 177 -35.44 -23.71 4.99
C PRO A 177 -36.78 -22.99 4.74
N LEU A 178 -37.62 -22.80 5.77
CA LEU A 178 -38.97 -22.24 5.60
C LEU A 178 -38.93 -20.72 5.38
N SER A 179 -39.84 -20.23 4.56
CA SER A 179 -40.02 -18.79 4.32
C SER A 179 -41.17 -18.22 5.14
N TYR A 180 -41.03 -16.97 5.59
CA TYR A 180 -42.00 -16.27 6.42
C TYR A 180 -42.25 -14.87 5.86
N THR A 181 -43.50 -14.41 5.90
CA THR A 181 -43.84 -13.02 5.56
C THR A 181 -43.56 -12.12 6.77
N ILE A 182 -42.62 -11.19 6.64
CA ILE A 182 -42.23 -10.21 7.66
C ILE A 182 -42.35 -8.83 7.06
N ASP A 183 -43.20 -7.97 7.63
CA ASP A 183 -43.47 -6.61 7.12
C ASP A 183 -43.76 -6.56 5.60
N GLY A 184 -44.38 -7.62 5.04
CA GLY A 184 -44.73 -7.72 3.62
C GLY A 184 -43.65 -8.36 2.71
N GLU A 185 -42.46 -8.67 3.24
CA GLU A 185 -41.38 -9.34 2.49
C GLU A 185 -41.28 -10.83 2.83
N PHE A 186 -40.89 -11.65 1.85
CA PHE A 186 -40.64 -13.08 2.06
C PHE A 186 -39.19 -13.28 2.52
N ILE A 187 -39.03 -13.63 3.80
CA ILE A 187 -37.73 -13.91 4.39
C ILE A 187 -37.54 -15.41 4.55
N THR A 188 -36.43 -15.94 4.04
CA THR A 188 -35.98 -17.31 4.25
C THR A 188 -34.72 -17.25 5.11
N PRO A 189 -34.81 -17.46 6.44
CA PRO A 189 -33.65 -17.39 7.30
C PRO A 189 -32.57 -18.38 6.86
N ALA A 190 -31.33 -17.92 6.74
CA ALA A 190 -30.18 -18.75 6.35
C ALA A 190 -29.55 -19.50 7.53
N SER A 191 -29.94 -19.18 8.77
CA SER A 191 -29.51 -19.84 10.02
C SER A 191 -30.67 -19.96 11.01
N LEU A 192 -30.57 -20.84 12.01
CA LEU A 192 -31.56 -20.89 13.09
C LEU A 192 -31.54 -19.59 13.89
N ALA A 193 -30.37 -19.03 14.18
CA ALA A 193 -30.19 -17.75 14.86
C ALA A 193 -30.93 -16.60 14.18
N THR A 194 -30.83 -16.49 12.85
CA THR A 194 -31.61 -15.49 12.08
C THR A 194 -33.11 -15.75 12.23
N GLY A 195 -33.54 -17.02 12.16
CA GLY A 195 -34.93 -17.41 12.42
C GLY A 195 -35.40 -17.03 13.84
N PHE A 196 -34.56 -17.21 14.85
CA PHE A 196 -34.87 -16.89 16.24
C PHE A 196 -35.00 -15.39 16.48
N LEU A 197 -34.15 -14.58 15.85
CA LEU A 197 -34.27 -13.12 15.89
C LEU A 197 -35.60 -12.64 15.29
N TYR A 198 -36.07 -13.23 14.19
CA TYR A 198 -37.40 -12.96 13.65
C TYR A 198 -38.55 -13.61 14.44
N THR A 199 -38.26 -14.68 15.19
CA THR A 199 -39.23 -15.29 16.11
C THR A 199 -39.49 -14.34 17.28
N TYR A 200 -38.43 -13.74 17.80
CA TYR A 200 -38.47 -12.79 18.90
C TYR A 200 -38.98 -11.41 18.46
N THR A 201 -38.42 -10.85 17.38
CA THR A 201 -38.77 -9.54 16.82
C THR A 201 -39.32 -9.75 15.39
N PRO A 202 -40.64 -9.88 15.19
CA PRO A 202 -41.21 -10.15 13.87
C PRO A 202 -41.29 -8.89 12.97
N HIS A 203 -40.24 -8.07 12.96
CA HIS A 203 -40.15 -6.83 12.17
C HIS A 203 -38.79 -6.67 11.49
N LEU A 204 -38.77 -6.23 10.24
CA LEU A 204 -37.56 -5.95 9.47
C LEU A 204 -36.74 -4.83 10.10
N GLN A 205 -37.37 -3.69 10.42
CA GLN A 205 -36.65 -2.54 10.95
C GLN A 205 -35.96 -2.85 12.29
N GLY A 206 -36.62 -3.63 13.16
CA GLY A 206 -36.02 -4.07 14.42
C GLY A 206 -34.78 -4.93 14.20
N ASN A 207 -34.86 -5.88 13.27
CA ASN A 207 -33.72 -6.75 12.93
C ASN A 207 -32.60 -6.00 12.18
N LYS A 208 -32.94 -5.00 11.37
CA LYS A 208 -31.96 -4.09 10.76
C LYS A 208 -31.20 -3.32 11.83
N ASN A 209 -31.87 -2.79 12.84
CA ASN A 209 -31.20 -2.11 13.96
C ASN A 209 -30.26 -3.05 14.73
N PHE A 210 -30.70 -4.30 14.99
CA PHE A 210 -29.83 -5.31 15.60
C PHE A 210 -28.57 -5.54 14.75
N TRP A 211 -28.77 -5.81 13.45
CA TRP A 211 -27.68 -6.09 12.53
C TRP A 211 -26.73 -4.90 12.43
N THR A 212 -27.23 -3.67 12.31
CA THR A 212 -26.39 -2.46 12.25
C THR A 212 -25.53 -2.31 13.50
N LEU A 213 -26.09 -2.52 14.70
CA LEU A 213 -25.32 -2.47 15.95
C LEU A 213 -24.28 -3.58 16.03
N TRP A 214 -24.65 -4.81 15.64
CA TRP A 214 -23.73 -5.95 15.60
C TRP A 214 -22.55 -5.69 14.66
N GLN A 215 -22.81 -5.21 13.44
CA GLN A 215 -21.77 -4.87 12.47
C GLN A 215 -20.93 -3.66 12.91
N SER A 216 -21.55 -2.65 13.53
CA SER A 216 -20.80 -1.49 14.05
C SER A 216 -19.82 -1.88 15.15
N TRP A 217 -20.17 -2.86 15.98
CA TRP A 217 -19.41 -3.13 17.21
C TRP A 217 -18.46 -4.32 17.13
N PHE A 218 -18.68 -5.25 16.19
CA PHE A 218 -18.02 -6.56 16.20
C PHE A 218 -17.62 -7.10 14.82
N ASP A 219 -17.48 -6.25 13.78
CA ASP A 219 -17.14 -6.69 12.42
C ASP A 219 -15.64 -7.06 12.26
N GLN A 220 -15.38 -8.20 11.60
CA GLN A 220 -14.05 -8.68 11.24
C GLN A 220 -13.90 -8.64 9.70
N VAL A 221 -13.04 -7.75 9.20
CA VAL A 221 -12.78 -7.63 7.76
C VAL A 221 -11.33 -8.02 7.49
N TYR A 222 -11.15 -8.98 6.60
CA TYR A 222 -9.86 -9.48 6.15
C TYR A 222 -9.38 -8.68 4.94
N PRO A 223 -8.09 -8.31 4.88
CA PRO A 223 -7.54 -7.57 3.74
C PRO A 223 -7.52 -8.42 2.47
N SER A 224 -7.53 -7.77 1.31
CA SER A 224 -7.31 -8.42 0.02
C SER A 224 -5.98 -9.19 0.00
N GLY A 225 -6.00 -10.39 -0.60
CA GLY A 225 -4.89 -11.35 -0.57
C GLY A 225 -5.01 -12.42 0.52
N THR A 226 -5.95 -12.29 1.46
CA THR A 226 -6.13 -13.26 2.55
C THR A 226 -6.79 -14.56 2.06
N LEU A 227 -6.26 -15.71 2.47
CA LEU A 227 -6.86 -17.02 2.23
C LEU A 227 -7.72 -17.44 3.42
N LEU A 228 -9.01 -17.67 3.18
CA LEU A 228 -9.97 -18.10 4.20
C LEU A 228 -10.54 -19.48 3.85
N LYS A 229 -10.78 -20.31 4.86
CA LYS A 229 -11.65 -21.49 4.75
C LYS A 229 -12.62 -21.54 5.93
N SER A 230 -13.80 -22.14 5.71
CA SER A 230 -14.74 -22.36 6.81
C SER A 230 -14.29 -23.52 7.68
N THR A 231 -14.71 -23.55 8.94
CA THR A 231 -14.63 -24.75 9.78
C THR A 231 -15.43 -25.93 9.21
N ASN A 232 -16.50 -25.63 8.45
CA ASN A 232 -17.48 -26.61 7.98
C ASN A 232 -17.45 -26.84 6.46
N ASP A 233 -16.62 -26.11 5.72
CA ASP A 233 -16.49 -26.19 4.26
C ASP A 233 -15.00 -26.32 3.88
N PRO A 234 -14.59 -27.40 3.19
CA PRO A 234 -13.19 -27.60 2.80
C PRO A 234 -12.74 -26.65 1.68
N LEU A 235 -13.65 -25.92 1.02
CA LEU A 235 -13.28 -24.94 0.01
C LEU A 235 -12.48 -23.79 0.63
N VAL A 236 -11.40 -23.44 -0.05
CA VAL A 236 -10.57 -22.29 0.29
C VAL A 236 -10.96 -21.14 -0.63
N TYR A 237 -11.07 -19.95 -0.06
CA TYR A 237 -11.45 -18.72 -0.73
C TYR A 237 -10.30 -17.71 -0.65
N LEU A 238 -10.01 -17.03 -1.76
CA LEU A 238 -9.22 -15.79 -1.76
C LEU A 238 -10.15 -14.61 -1.49
N ILE A 239 -9.82 -13.79 -0.51
CA ILE A 239 -10.45 -12.48 -0.32
C ILE A 239 -9.74 -11.49 -1.24
N GLN A 240 -10.50 -10.82 -2.10
CA GLN A 240 -9.96 -9.85 -3.05
C GLN A 240 -11.04 -8.83 -3.38
N ASP A 241 -10.74 -7.55 -3.15
CA ASP A 241 -11.64 -6.43 -3.45
C ASP A 241 -13.05 -6.60 -2.85
N GLY A 242 -13.11 -7.07 -1.60
CA GLY A 242 -14.37 -7.30 -0.87
C GLY A 242 -15.16 -8.54 -1.30
N LYS A 243 -14.63 -9.38 -2.21
CA LYS A 243 -15.26 -10.63 -2.66
C LYS A 243 -14.48 -11.86 -2.19
N LYS A 244 -15.19 -12.97 -2.00
CA LYS A 244 -14.59 -14.30 -1.80
C LYS A 244 -14.56 -15.06 -3.13
N ARG A 245 -13.38 -15.43 -3.60
CA ARG A 245 -13.19 -16.21 -4.83
C ARG A 245 -12.79 -17.64 -4.45
N PRO A 246 -13.65 -18.65 -4.67
CA PRO A 246 -13.31 -20.04 -4.32
C PRO A 246 -12.20 -20.57 -5.23
N PHE A 247 -11.25 -21.34 -4.70
CA PHE A 247 -10.33 -22.14 -5.51
C PHE A 247 -11.00 -23.46 -5.89
N ALA A 248 -11.03 -23.79 -7.19
CA ALA A 248 -11.64 -25.04 -7.65
C ALA A 248 -10.78 -26.29 -7.35
N SER A 249 -9.48 -26.11 -7.10
CA SER A 249 -8.56 -27.19 -6.78
C SER A 249 -7.38 -26.72 -5.94
N MET A 250 -6.74 -27.66 -5.23
CA MET A 250 -5.50 -27.40 -4.50
C MET A 250 -4.37 -26.97 -5.45
N THR A 251 -4.35 -27.46 -6.69
CA THR A 251 -3.36 -27.06 -7.70
C THR A 251 -3.51 -25.60 -8.11
N ALA A 252 -4.74 -25.12 -8.28
CA ALA A 252 -5.01 -23.70 -8.57
C ALA A 252 -4.57 -22.78 -7.42
N LEU A 253 -4.68 -23.26 -6.18
CA LEU A 253 -4.21 -22.56 -4.98
C LEU A 253 -2.68 -22.58 -4.87
N ALA A 254 -2.07 -23.77 -4.84
CA ALA A 254 -0.64 -23.96 -4.53
C ALA A 254 0.29 -23.35 -5.58
N THR A 255 -0.18 -23.13 -6.80
CA THR A 255 0.56 -22.42 -7.86
C THR A 255 0.59 -20.90 -7.68
N ARG A 256 -0.20 -20.35 -6.73
CA ARG A 256 -0.30 -18.90 -6.46
C ARG A 256 0.07 -18.52 -5.03
N PHE A 257 -0.36 -19.33 -4.06
CA PHE A 257 -0.24 -19.02 -2.64
C PHE A 257 0.28 -20.23 -1.86
N ASP A 258 0.95 -19.95 -0.73
CA ASP A 258 1.35 -21.00 0.21
C ASP A 258 0.12 -21.46 1.02
N PRO A 259 -0.30 -22.74 0.95
CA PRO A 259 -1.42 -23.26 1.72
C PRO A 259 -1.28 -23.10 3.24
N LYS A 260 -0.07 -22.87 3.77
CA LYS A 260 0.16 -22.60 5.21
C LYS A 260 -0.44 -21.28 5.68
N ARG A 261 -0.87 -20.41 4.75
CA ARG A 261 -1.50 -19.12 5.05
C ARG A 261 -3.02 -19.17 5.14
N ILE A 262 -3.61 -20.35 4.97
CA ILE A 262 -5.05 -20.51 5.07
C ILE A 262 -5.48 -20.29 6.52
N ILE A 263 -6.31 -19.28 6.73
CA ILE A 263 -6.95 -18.98 8.00
C ILE A 263 -8.29 -19.72 8.05
N THR A 264 -8.54 -20.40 9.16
CA THR A 264 -9.82 -21.08 9.38
C THR A 264 -10.74 -20.15 10.15
N VAL A 265 -11.89 -19.83 9.55
CA VAL A 265 -12.90 -18.93 10.13
C VAL A 265 -14.26 -19.63 10.21
N PRO A 266 -15.19 -19.13 11.04
CA PRO A 266 -16.59 -19.56 10.96
C PRO A 266 -17.19 -19.30 9.56
N GLY A 267 -18.19 -20.08 9.16
CA GLY A 267 -18.87 -19.88 7.87
C GLY A 267 -19.55 -18.51 7.74
N SER A 268 -19.94 -17.91 8.87
CA SER A 268 -20.49 -16.54 8.94
C SER A 268 -19.53 -15.48 8.42
N GLU A 269 -18.24 -15.61 8.74
CA GLU A 269 -17.21 -14.67 8.29
C GLU A 269 -17.07 -14.70 6.78
N LEU A 270 -17.10 -15.88 6.17
CA LEU A 270 -17.15 -16.01 4.72
C LEU A 270 -18.45 -15.47 4.12
N ALA A 271 -19.59 -15.55 4.83
CA ALA A 271 -20.87 -15.06 4.32
C ALA A 271 -20.92 -13.53 4.15
N ARG A 272 -20.01 -12.78 4.79
CA ARG A 272 -19.88 -11.32 4.66
C ARG A 272 -19.37 -10.86 3.29
N TYR A 273 -18.69 -11.73 2.56
CA TYR A 273 -18.11 -11.42 1.26
C TYR A 273 -19.01 -11.92 0.13
N ASP A 274 -19.24 -11.04 -0.84
CA ASP A 274 -19.92 -11.42 -2.08
C ASP A 274 -19.14 -12.53 -2.79
N LEU A 275 -19.86 -13.48 -3.38
CA LEU A 275 -19.23 -14.55 -4.14
C LEU A 275 -18.63 -13.98 -5.43
N GLY A 276 -17.30 -14.03 -5.51
CA GLY A 276 -16.53 -13.73 -6.72
C GLY A 276 -16.38 -14.95 -7.63
N LYS A 277 -15.84 -14.73 -8.83
CA LYS A 277 -15.59 -15.82 -9.78
C LYS A 277 -14.54 -16.78 -9.23
N SER A 278 -14.82 -18.07 -9.39
CA SER A 278 -13.92 -19.17 -9.00
C SER A 278 -12.56 -19.08 -9.71
N ILE A 279 -11.50 -19.46 -8.99
CA ILE A 279 -10.14 -19.60 -9.51
C ILE A 279 -9.95 -21.08 -9.85
N SER A 280 -10.19 -21.42 -11.12
CA SER A 280 -10.20 -22.80 -11.60
C SER A 280 -8.87 -23.29 -12.16
N LEU A 281 -8.09 -22.39 -12.76
CA LEU A 281 -6.90 -22.74 -13.54
C LEU A 281 -5.61 -22.51 -12.73
N PRO A 282 -4.58 -23.38 -12.85
CA PRO A 282 -3.28 -23.14 -12.23
C PRO A 282 -2.59 -21.89 -12.77
N ASN A 283 -1.72 -21.29 -11.96
CA ASN A 283 -0.87 -20.21 -12.43
C ASN A 283 0.14 -20.76 -13.43
N TYR A 284 0.57 -19.95 -14.39
CA TYR A 284 1.51 -20.35 -15.45
C TYR A 284 1.01 -21.46 -16.38
N ALA A 285 -0.28 -21.80 -16.33
CA ALA A 285 -0.90 -22.69 -17.30
C ALA A 285 -0.91 -22.05 -18.68
N ILE A 286 -0.68 -22.86 -19.72
CA ILE A 286 -0.97 -22.49 -21.10
C ILE A 286 -2.34 -23.00 -21.44
N VAL A 287 -3.16 -22.12 -21.98
CA VAL A 287 -4.56 -22.42 -22.24
C VAL A 287 -4.92 -22.09 -23.69
N LYS A 288 -5.85 -22.86 -24.24
CA LYS A 288 -6.34 -22.71 -25.60
C LYS A 288 -7.85 -22.51 -25.58
N THR A 289 -8.27 -21.47 -26.27
CA THR A 289 -9.69 -21.14 -26.44
C THR A 289 -10.28 -21.87 -27.65
N PRO A 290 -11.62 -21.99 -27.75
CA PRO A 290 -12.27 -22.63 -28.90
C PRO A 290 -12.02 -21.87 -30.21
N SER A 291 -11.73 -20.56 -30.13
CA SER A 291 -11.32 -19.73 -31.27
C SER A 291 -9.92 -20.06 -31.80
N GLY A 292 -9.16 -20.93 -31.12
CA GLY A 292 -7.80 -21.31 -31.48
C GLY A 292 -6.72 -20.37 -30.94
N SER A 293 -7.09 -19.39 -30.11
CA SER A 293 -6.14 -18.46 -29.48
C SER A 293 -5.49 -19.12 -28.25
N TYR A 294 -4.19 -18.91 -28.08
CA TYR A 294 -3.40 -19.43 -26.97
C TYR A 294 -3.03 -18.31 -25.99
N TYR A 295 -3.08 -18.60 -24.70
CA TYR A 295 -2.69 -17.67 -23.65
C TYR A 295 -1.81 -18.36 -22.60
N LEU A 296 -0.85 -17.61 -22.05
CA LEU A 296 -0.16 -17.96 -20.83
C LEU A 296 -0.84 -17.24 -19.65
N LEU A 297 -1.24 -17.98 -18.63
CA LEU A 297 -1.77 -17.38 -17.40
C LEU A 297 -0.63 -16.91 -16.50
N ASP A 298 -0.75 -15.70 -15.99
CA ASP A 298 0.24 -15.04 -15.15
C ASP A 298 -0.49 -14.28 -14.05
N TYR A 299 -0.77 -14.99 -12.96
CA TYR A 299 -1.67 -14.62 -11.88
C TYR A 299 -3.08 -14.27 -12.39
N ASP A 300 -3.52 -13.02 -12.27
CA ASP A 300 -4.80 -12.52 -12.77
C ASP A 300 -4.67 -11.91 -14.19
N THR A 301 -3.55 -12.15 -14.88
CA THR A 301 -3.28 -11.69 -16.26
C THR A 301 -3.29 -12.87 -17.24
N LYS A 302 -3.86 -12.67 -18.44
CA LYS A 302 -3.74 -13.58 -19.58
C LYS A 302 -2.85 -12.95 -20.65
N ARG A 303 -1.80 -13.65 -21.05
CA ARG A 303 -0.81 -13.16 -22.01
C ARG A 303 -0.98 -13.88 -23.35
N PRO A 304 -1.42 -13.18 -24.41
CA PRO A 304 -1.67 -13.84 -25.69
C PRO A 304 -0.36 -14.27 -26.33
N PHE A 305 -0.32 -15.45 -26.93
CA PHE A 305 0.76 -15.80 -27.87
C PHE A 305 0.46 -15.19 -29.23
N ALA A 306 1.48 -14.65 -29.89
CA ALA A 306 1.34 -14.04 -31.22
C ALA A 306 0.82 -15.03 -32.28
N SER A 307 1.11 -16.32 -32.13
CA SER A 307 0.62 -17.40 -32.98
C SER A 307 0.79 -18.77 -32.32
N SER A 308 0.11 -19.80 -32.85
CA SER A 308 0.35 -21.21 -32.48
C SER A 308 1.81 -21.63 -32.70
N ASP A 309 2.45 -21.13 -33.76
CA ASP A 309 3.86 -21.41 -34.05
C ASP A 309 4.78 -20.85 -32.95
N THR A 310 4.37 -19.77 -32.28
CA THR A 310 5.13 -19.19 -31.18
C THR A 310 5.15 -20.15 -29.99
N VAL A 311 4.01 -20.79 -29.68
CA VAL A 311 3.92 -21.80 -28.60
C VAL A 311 4.90 -22.95 -28.87
N GLY A 312 4.91 -23.47 -30.10
CA GLY A 312 5.83 -24.54 -30.49
C GLY A 312 7.31 -24.12 -30.47
N LYS A 313 7.64 -22.91 -30.96
CA LYS A 313 9.03 -22.39 -30.97
C LYS A 313 9.61 -22.17 -29.59
N LEU A 314 8.78 -21.82 -28.62
CA LEU A 314 9.19 -21.67 -27.22
C LEU A 314 9.28 -23.02 -26.47
N GLY A 315 9.01 -24.13 -27.16
CA GLY A 315 9.25 -25.48 -26.64
C GLY A 315 8.16 -26.01 -25.71
N TYR A 316 6.98 -25.39 -25.69
CA TYR A 316 5.88 -25.86 -24.86
C TYR A 316 5.29 -27.16 -25.41
N ASN A 317 5.08 -28.13 -24.52
CA ASN A 317 4.50 -29.41 -24.88
C ASN A 317 2.99 -29.25 -25.15
N PRO A 318 2.47 -29.65 -26.33
CA PRO A 318 1.04 -29.61 -26.61
C PRO A 318 0.16 -30.33 -25.58
N ASP A 319 0.68 -31.39 -24.93
CA ASP A 319 -0.05 -32.16 -23.93
C ASP A 319 -0.24 -31.39 -22.60
N GLU A 320 0.51 -30.30 -22.39
CA GLU A 320 0.40 -29.42 -21.21
C GLU A 320 -0.58 -28.25 -21.43
N ILE A 321 -1.14 -28.13 -22.63
CA ILE A 321 -2.06 -27.06 -22.99
C ILE A 321 -3.48 -27.45 -22.58
N LEU A 322 -4.12 -26.60 -21.77
CA LEU A 322 -5.49 -26.82 -21.30
C LEU A 322 -6.50 -26.20 -22.28
N ASP A 323 -7.39 -27.00 -22.83
CA ASP A 323 -8.56 -26.48 -23.55
C ASP A 323 -9.58 -25.90 -22.56
N ILE A 324 -9.99 -24.65 -22.78
CA ILE A 324 -10.89 -23.90 -21.88
C ILE A 324 -12.00 -23.18 -22.66
N SER A 325 -13.00 -22.66 -21.95
CA SER A 325 -14.01 -21.77 -22.53
C SER A 325 -13.53 -20.32 -22.57
N GLU A 326 -14.17 -19.48 -23.40
CA GLU A 326 -13.90 -18.03 -23.38
C GLU A 326 -14.29 -17.40 -22.04
N ASP A 327 -15.28 -17.95 -21.34
CA ASP A 327 -15.70 -17.45 -20.04
C ASP A 327 -14.63 -17.67 -18.96
N ASP A 328 -13.85 -18.75 -19.03
CA ASP A 328 -12.76 -19.01 -18.07
C ASP A 328 -11.72 -17.87 -18.04
N LEU A 329 -11.61 -17.10 -19.13
CA LEU A 329 -10.69 -15.96 -19.27
C LEU A 329 -11.33 -14.59 -19.04
N SER A 330 -12.63 -14.49 -18.74
CA SER A 330 -13.36 -13.21 -18.72
C SER A 330 -12.93 -12.29 -17.58
N THR A 331 -12.37 -12.83 -16.49
CA THR A 331 -11.86 -12.05 -15.34
C THR A 331 -10.35 -11.77 -15.40
N TYR A 332 -9.64 -12.32 -16.39
CA TYR A 332 -8.20 -12.08 -16.53
C TYR A 332 -7.94 -10.80 -17.31
N THR A 333 -7.06 -9.96 -16.80
CA THR A 333 -6.61 -8.75 -17.49
C THR A 333 -5.72 -9.14 -18.67
N LEU A 334 -5.84 -8.46 -19.80
CA LEU A 334 -5.00 -8.73 -20.97
C LEU A 334 -3.57 -8.21 -20.71
N GLY A 335 -2.59 -9.09 -20.81
CA GLY A 335 -1.17 -8.76 -20.65
C GLY A 335 -0.42 -8.61 -21.98
N THR A 336 0.91 -8.52 -21.87
CA THR A 336 1.82 -8.39 -23.02
C THR A 336 1.79 -9.63 -23.92
N THR A 337 1.80 -9.40 -25.24
CA THR A 337 1.86 -10.48 -26.22
C THR A 337 3.23 -11.17 -26.21
N ILE A 338 3.22 -12.50 -26.12
CA ILE A 338 4.40 -13.35 -26.21
C ILE A 338 4.72 -13.60 -27.69
N THR A 339 5.96 -13.33 -28.10
CA THR A 339 6.42 -13.50 -29.48
C THR A 339 7.51 -14.56 -29.56
N ALA A 340 7.88 -14.99 -30.77
CA ALA A 340 8.96 -15.96 -30.98
C ALA A 340 10.34 -15.48 -30.49
N ASN A 341 10.51 -14.18 -30.21
CA ASN A 341 11.74 -13.61 -29.67
C ASN A 341 11.71 -13.44 -28.15
N THR A 342 10.59 -13.76 -27.49
CA THR A 342 10.48 -13.70 -26.03
C THR A 342 11.33 -14.80 -25.41
N THR A 343 12.41 -14.44 -24.72
CA THR A 343 13.38 -15.41 -24.18
C THR A 343 12.94 -16.02 -22.86
N ASN A 344 12.35 -15.23 -21.95
CA ASN A 344 11.92 -15.66 -20.62
C ASN A 344 10.50 -15.17 -20.34
N PRO A 345 9.45 -15.87 -20.81
CA PRO A 345 8.07 -15.45 -20.61
C PRO A 345 7.69 -15.40 -19.11
N PHE A 346 8.32 -16.18 -18.25
CA PHE A 346 8.10 -16.14 -16.79
C PHE A 346 8.98 -15.10 -16.06
N GLY A 347 9.89 -14.46 -16.79
CA GLY A 347 10.95 -13.61 -16.26
C GLY A 347 12.14 -14.40 -15.68
N GLU A 348 13.15 -13.67 -15.24
CA GLU A 348 14.43 -14.18 -14.74
C GLU A 348 14.85 -13.39 -13.50
N LEU A 349 15.39 -14.07 -12.49
CA LEU A 349 15.99 -13.41 -11.33
C LEU A 349 17.50 -13.31 -11.48
N VAL A 350 18.05 -12.12 -11.32
CA VAL A 350 19.49 -11.87 -11.41
C VAL A 350 20.04 -11.17 -10.18
N LYS A 351 21.26 -11.55 -9.77
CA LYS A 351 22.13 -10.85 -8.83
C LYS A 351 23.27 -10.22 -9.62
N ILE A 352 23.48 -8.93 -9.47
CA ILE A 352 24.57 -8.23 -10.15
C ILE A 352 25.88 -8.48 -9.40
N LYS A 353 26.93 -8.85 -10.14
CA LYS A 353 28.24 -9.22 -9.58
C LYS A 353 28.94 -8.03 -8.94
N GLU A 354 28.83 -6.85 -9.54
CA GLU A 354 29.59 -5.65 -9.19
C GLU A 354 29.12 -5.01 -7.89
N ASN A 355 27.84 -5.18 -7.54
CA ASN A 355 27.20 -4.51 -6.39
C ASN A 355 26.16 -5.39 -5.68
N GLY A 356 26.08 -6.70 -5.96
CA GLY A 356 25.14 -7.60 -5.29
C GLY A 356 23.65 -7.31 -5.50
N ALA A 357 23.26 -6.31 -6.31
CA ALA A 357 21.89 -5.87 -6.47
C ALA A 357 21.02 -6.95 -7.11
N LEU A 358 19.77 -7.05 -6.67
CA LEU A 358 18.84 -8.10 -7.08
C LEU A 358 17.80 -7.51 -8.04
N TYR A 359 17.59 -8.14 -9.20
CA TYR A 359 16.57 -7.72 -10.15
C TYR A 359 15.73 -8.90 -10.63
N TYR A 360 14.48 -8.59 -10.97
CA TYR A 360 13.62 -9.42 -11.79
C TYR A 360 13.56 -8.83 -13.20
N ILE A 361 13.98 -9.60 -14.21
CA ILE A 361 13.95 -9.18 -15.62
C ILE A 361 12.74 -9.84 -16.29
N LYS A 362 11.87 -9.03 -16.91
CA LYS A 362 10.71 -9.51 -17.64
C LYS A 362 10.27 -8.51 -18.70
N ASP A 363 9.80 -8.99 -19.84
CA ASP A 363 9.18 -8.17 -20.89
C ASP A 363 10.03 -6.97 -21.34
N ASN A 364 11.34 -7.19 -21.50
CA ASN A 364 12.34 -6.16 -21.85
C ASN A 364 12.58 -5.10 -20.76
N GLU A 365 12.04 -5.30 -19.56
CA GLU A 365 12.27 -4.47 -18.39
C GLU A 365 13.08 -5.21 -17.31
N TYR A 366 13.81 -4.45 -16.49
CA TYR A 366 14.38 -4.94 -15.23
C TYR A 366 13.74 -4.21 -14.03
N HIS A 367 13.41 -4.97 -13.01
CA HIS A 367 12.70 -4.51 -11.81
C HIS A 367 13.57 -4.76 -10.59
N LEU A 368 13.96 -3.70 -9.88
CA LEU A 368 14.79 -3.81 -8.67
C LEU A 368 14.03 -4.55 -7.56
N ILE A 369 14.76 -5.40 -6.82
CA ILE A 369 14.27 -6.15 -5.65
C ILE A 369 15.11 -5.71 -4.45
N TYR A 370 14.47 -5.09 -3.46
CA TYR A 370 15.19 -4.54 -2.30
C TYR A 370 15.65 -5.57 -1.30
N ASP A 371 14.94 -6.68 -1.21
CA ASP A 371 15.19 -7.69 -0.19
C ASP A 371 15.08 -9.10 -0.77
N LYS A 372 16.04 -9.95 -0.44
CA LYS A 372 16.05 -11.37 -0.82
C LYS A 372 14.81 -12.10 -0.30
N ALA A 373 14.22 -11.68 0.81
CA ALA A 373 12.95 -12.21 1.32
C ALA A 373 11.82 -12.08 0.27
N MET A 374 11.82 -11.01 -0.53
CA MET A 374 10.85 -10.80 -1.60
C MET A 374 10.99 -11.82 -2.72
N ILE A 375 12.20 -12.33 -2.99
CA ILE A 375 12.42 -13.39 -3.98
C ILE A 375 11.68 -14.65 -3.56
N LYS A 376 11.89 -15.09 -2.32
CA LYS A 376 11.21 -16.28 -1.77
C LYS A 376 9.69 -16.11 -1.76
N GLU A 377 9.24 -14.90 -1.48
CA GLU A 377 7.84 -14.56 -1.31
C GLU A 377 7.06 -14.48 -2.63
N ASN A 378 7.62 -13.78 -3.62
CA ASN A 378 6.96 -13.49 -4.89
C ASN A 378 7.31 -14.49 -6.00
N PHE A 379 8.50 -15.09 -5.93
CA PHE A 379 9.05 -15.93 -7.00
C PHE A 379 9.62 -17.26 -6.46
N PRO A 380 8.83 -18.05 -5.69
CA PRO A 380 9.33 -19.26 -5.03
C PRO A 380 9.88 -20.32 -6.00
N ASN A 381 9.53 -20.25 -7.28
CA ASN A 381 9.89 -21.22 -8.32
C ASN A 381 10.98 -20.71 -9.29
N LEU A 382 11.50 -19.49 -9.12
CA LEU A 382 12.55 -18.94 -9.99
C LEU A 382 13.93 -19.04 -9.30
N THR A 383 14.95 -19.36 -10.09
CA THR A 383 16.34 -19.46 -9.63
C THR A 383 17.08 -18.14 -9.85
N LEU A 384 17.82 -17.69 -8.82
CA LEU A 384 18.65 -16.49 -8.88
C LEU A 384 19.98 -16.78 -9.61
N GLN A 385 20.26 -16.05 -10.69
CA GLN A 385 21.50 -16.15 -11.47
C GLN A 385 22.44 -14.98 -11.19
N THR A 386 23.75 -15.18 -11.15
CA THR A 386 24.70 -14.05 -10.99
C THR A 386 25.23 -13.59 -12.35
N VAL A 387 25.08 -12.30 -12.66
CA VAL A 387 25.43 -11.69 -13.97
C VAL A 387 26.20 -10.37 -13.78
N SER A 388 26.86 -9.88 -14.83
CA SER A 388 27.44 -8.52 -14.83
C SER A 388 26.36 -7.47 -15.03
N ILE A 389 26.54 -6.27 -14.46
CA ILE A 389 25.67 -5.11 -14.64
C ILE A 389 25.45 -4.73 -16.12
N ASP A 390 26.40 -5.06 -17.00
CA ASP A 390 26.28 -4.89 -18.45
C ASP A 390 25.07 -5.61 -19.04
N LYS A 391 24.57 -6.67 -18.37
CA LYS A 391 23.34 -7.38 -18.73
C LYS A 391 22.15 -6.44 -18.79
N LEU A 392 22.07 -5.42 -17.92
CA LEU A 392 20.93 -4.51 -17.83
C LEU A 392 20.84 -3.57 -19.03
N LYS A 393 21.97 -3.28 -19.72
CA LYS A 393 22.04 -2.32 -20.85
C LYS A 393 21.11 -2.60 -22.02
N SER A 394 20.66 -3.85 -22.19
CA SER A 394 19.70 -4.25 -23.22
C SER A 394 18.23 -4.13 -22.81
N TYR A 395 17.97 -3.76 -21.56
CA TYR A 395 16.66 -3.69 -20.94
C TYR A 395 16.34 -2.25 -20.52
N VAL A 396 15.07 -1.99 -20.22
CA VAL A 396 14.58 -0.70 -19.74
C VAL A 396 14.29 -0.81 -18.24
N PRO A 397 14.58 0.20 -17.41
CA PRO A 397 14.17 0.18 -16.00
C PRO A 397 12.64 0.13 -15.86
N GLY A 398 12.14 -0.84 -15.10
CA GLY A 398 10.76 -0.96 -14.68
C GLY A 398 10.55 -0.58 -13.21
N GLN A 399 9.30 -0.60 -12.75
CA GLN A 399 9.00 -0.34 -11.33
C GLN A 399 9.64 -1.41 -10.44
N PRO A 400 10.14 -1.07 -9.23
CA PRO A 400 10.61 -2.06 -8.30
C PRO A 400 9.54 -3.11 -7.98
N VAL A 401 9.96 -4.35 -7.76
CA VAL A 401 9.06 -5.41 -7.36
C VAL A 401 8.46 -5.05 -6.00
N LYS A 402 7.13 -5.08 -5.87
CA LYS A 402 6.41 -4.93 -4.60
C LYS A 402 6.14 -6.30 -3.97
N ILE A 403 6.02 -6.36 -2.65
CA ILE A 403 5.56 -7.57 -1.95
C ILE A 403 4.11 -7.83 -2.36
N LYS A 404 3.75 -9.10 -2.57
CA LYS A 404 2.38 -9.48 -2.97
C LYS A 404 1.36 -9.21 -1.85
N ASP A 405 0.11 -8.97 -2.26
CA ASP A 405 -1.00 -8.78 -1.33
C ASP A 405 -1.29 -10.06 -0.53
N GLY A 406 -1.76 -9.89 0.71
CA GLY A 406 -1.98 -10.95 1.69
C GLY A 406 -0.72 -11.39 2.45
N THR A 407 0.45 -10.82 2.14
CA THR A 407 1.69 -11.09 2.88
C THR A 407 1.73 -10.29 4.18
N LEU A 408 2.06 -10.96 5.27
CA LEU A 408 2.36 -10.34 6.56
C LEU A 408 3.84 -9.98 6.59
N ILE A 409 4.17 -8.72 6.89
CA ILE A 409 5.55 -8.23 6.89
C ILE A 409 5.91 -7.57 8.22
N LEU A 410 7.16 -7.72 8.62
CA LEU A 410 7.81 -6.93 9.66
C LEU A 410 8.95 -6.16 8.99
N VAL A 411 8.96 -4.84 9.12
CA VAL A 411 10.05 -4.04 8.58
C VAL A 411 11.20 -4.03 9.59
N GLU A 412 12.44 -4.31 9.17
CA GLU A 412 13.60 -4.27 10.06
C GLU A 412 13.73 -2.90 10.75
N GLY A 413 13.94 -2.92 12.07
CA GLY A 413 13.99 -1.70 12.89
C GLY A 413 12.61 -1.15 13.27
N ASP A 414 11.52 -1.68 12.72
CA ASP A 414 10.16 -1.45 13.18
C ASP A 414 9.73 -2.57 14.15
N ASN A 415 8.85 -2.24 15.09
CA ASN A 415 8.23 -3.19 16.02
C ASN A 415 6.79 -3.53 15.63
N LYS A 416 6.36 -3.15 14.43
CA LYS A 416 4.99 -3.29 13.91
C LYS A 416 4.89 -4.34 12.83
N VAL A 417 3.83 -5.14 12.89
CA VAL A 417 3.47 -6.10 11.84
C VAL A 417 2.46 -5.45 10.90
N TYR A 418 2.67 -5.60 9.60
CA TYR A 418 1.78 -5.07 8.57
C TYR A 418 1.21 -6.19 7.70
N ALA A 419 -0.04 -6.07 7.28
CA ALA A 419 -0.54 -6.83 6.13
C ALA A 419 -0.39 -5.99 4.86
N VAL A 420 0.09 -6.60 3.77
CA VAL A 420 0.12 -5.96 2.46
C VAL A 420 -1.24 -6.13 1.79
N GLU A 421 -1.86 -5.02 1.40
CA GLU A 421 -3.17 -4.98 0.75
C GLU A 421 -3.17 -3.93 -0.36
N ASN A 422 -3.53 -4.32 -1.58
CA ASN A 422 -3.57 -3.46 -2.76
C ASN A 422 -2.27 -2.65 -2.95
N GLY A 423 -1.13 -3.29 -2.71
CA GLY A 423 0.19 -2.69 -2.78
C GLY A 423 0.53 -1.68 -1.67
N LYS A 424 -0.33 -1.52 -0.66
CA LYS A 424 -0.11 -0.70 0.56
C LYS A 424 0.18 -1.60 1.75
N LYS A 425 0.85 -1.08 2.78
CA LYS A 425 1.05 -1.79 4.05
C LYS A 425 0.08 -1.23 5.08
N ARG A 426 -0.67 -2.11 5.74
CA ARG A 426 -1.61 -1.73 6.80
C ARG A 426 -1.15 -2.33 8.10
N HIS A 427 -0.86 -1.47 9.07
CA HIS A 427 -0.40 -1.91 10.38
C HIS A 427 -1.49 -2.74 11.05
N ILE A 428 -1.16 -3.94 11.54
CA ILE A 428 -2.08 -4.71 12.37
C ILE A 428 -2.00 -4.11 13.77
N ALA A 429 -3.08 -3.46 14.21
CA ALA A 429 -3.04 -2.48 15.29
C ALA A 429 -2.52 -3.01 16.63
N SER A 430 -2.67 -4.30 16.91
CA SER A 430 -2.16 -4.96 18.11
C SER A 430 -1.97 -6.47 17.89
N GLU A 431 -1.23 -7.10 18.81
CA GLU A 431 -1.15 -8.57 18.90
C GLU A 431 -2.54 -9.21 19.05
N GLU A 432 -3.47 -8.58 19.77
CA GLU A 432 -4.85 -9.06 19.90
C GLU A 432 -5.57 -9.05 18.55
N VAL A 433 -5.42 -7.98 17.75
CA VAL A 433 -5.99 -7.95 16.38
C VAL A 433 -5.35 -9.01 15.51
N PHE A 434 -4.03 -9.21 15.62
CA PHE A 434 -3.31 -10.24 14.88
C PHE A 434 -3.85 -11.65 15.17
N ASN A 435 -3.92 -12.00 16.45
CA ASN A 435 -4.41 -13.30 16.91
C ASN A 435 -5.92 -13.47 16.64
N GLY A 436 -6.71 -12.40 16.79
CA GLY A 436 -8.16 -12.39 16.57
C GLY A 436 -8.57 -12.54 15.10
N LEU A 437 -7.71 -12.12 14.17
CA LEU A 437 -7.82 -12.42 12.74
C LEU A 437 -7.28 -13.82 12.40
N GLY A 438 -6.79 -14.61 13.38
CA GLY A 438 -6.30 -15.96 13.14
C GLY A 438 -5.01 -16.03 12.32
N TYR A 439 -4.22 -14.95 12.27
CA TYR A 439 -2.89 -14.98 11.66
C TYR A 439 -1.91 -15.81 12.49
N ASP A 440 -0.91 -16.40 11.82
CA ASP A 440 0.18 -17.15 12.47
C ASP A 440 1.46 -16.32 12.43
N TRP A 441 2.08 -16.09 13.59
CA TRP A 441 3.35 -15.37 13.74
C TRP A 441 4.48 -15.96 12.89
N LYS A 442 4.44 -17.25 12.56
CA LYS A 442 5.43 -17.92 11.68
C LYS A 442 5.31 -17.51 10.21
N ASN A 443 4.19 -16.92 9.82
CA ASN A 443 3.93 -16.48 8.45
C ASN A 443 4.41 -15.04 8.18
N ILE A 444 4.96 -14.35 9.19
CA ILE A 444 5.53 -13.01 9.04
C ILE A 444 6.84 -13.09 8.27
N VAL A 445 6.95 -12.25 7.24
CA VAL A 445 8.15 -12.08 6.43
C VAL A 445 8.88 -10.82 6.90
N THR A 446 10.04 -10.99 7.52
CA THR A 446 10.91 -9.84 7.84
C THR A 446 11.55 -9.30 6.56
N VAL A 447 11.44 -8.00 6.35
CA VAL A 447 12.00 -7.29 5.19
C VAL A 447 12.72 -6.02 5.64
N ASN A 448 13.72 -5.57 4.88
CA ASN A 448 14.40 -4.32 5.16
C ASN A 448 13.50 -3.08 4.96
N GLU A 449 13.99 -1.92 5.41
CA GLU A 449 13.26 -0.65 5.36
C GLU A 449 12.83 -0.25 3.93
N PHE A 450 13.63 -0.58 2.90
CA PHE A 450 13.36 -0.20 1.52
C PHE A 450 12.22 -1.01 0.91
N ALA A 451 12.24 -2.32 1.12
CA ALA A 451 11.10 -3.18 0.80
C ALA A 451 9.84 -2.68 1.54
N GLY A 452 9.98 -2.22 2.79
CA GLY A 452 8.89 -1.61 3.55
C GLY A 452 8.37 -0.27 2.99
N ILE A 453 9.23 0.61 2.47
CA ILE A 453 8.85 1.95 1.97
C ILE A 453 8.15 1.90 0.59
N LEU A 454 8.39 0.83 -0.19
CA LEU A 454 7.65 0.59 -1.44
C LEU A 454 6.13 0.54 -1.28
N HIS A 455 5.68 0.25 -0.06
CA HIS A 455 4.28 0.18 0.31
C HIS A 455 3.91 1.43 1.10
N GLU A 456 2.99 2.23 0.57
CA GLU A 456 2.42 3.34 1.34
C GLU A 456 1.76 2.78 2.60
N THR A 457 1.92 3.45 3.74
CA THR A 457 1.18 3.11 4.94
C THR A 457 -0.28 3.53 4.73
N ALA A 458 -1.19 2.56 4.71
CA ALA A 458 -2.62 2.79 4.74
C ALA A 458 -3.14 2.68 6.18
N GLU A 459 -4.42 3.01 6.36
CA GLU A 459 -5.10 2.91 7.66
C GLU A 459 -4.83 1.57 8.31
N PRO A 460 -4.46 1.53 9.60
CA PRO A 460 -4.23 0.28 10.29
C PRO A 460 -5.45 -0.66 10.20
N ILE A 461 -5.19 -1.95 10.28
CA ILE A 461 -6.20 -2.97 10.45
C ILE A 461 -6.49 -3.04 11.95
N TYR A 462 -7.75 -2.82 12.26
CA TYR A 462 -8.32 -3.01 13.58
C TYR A 462 -9.32 -4.16 13.47
N LEU A 463 -9.53 -4.91 14.55
CA LEU A 463 -10.85 -5.48 14.77
C LEU A 463 -11.76 -4.27 14.99
N ARG A 464 -12.90 -4.14 14.29
CA ARG A 464 -13.82 -3.03 14.57
C ARG A 464 -14.47 -3.30 15.93
N SER A 465 -13.78 -2.94 17.00
CA SER A 465 -14.35 -2.37 18.20
C SER A 465 -14.09 -0.87 18.09
N ASP A 466 -15.13 -0.05 17.97
CA ASP A 466 -14.96 1.40 17.97
C ASP A 466 -14.35 1.84 19.32
N ILE A 467 -13.05 2.10 19.36
CA ILE A 467 -12.44 2.98 20.36
C ILE A 467 -11.58 3.98 19.59
N VAL A 468 -12.14 5.16 19.38
CA VAL A 468 -11.39 6.33 18.95
C VAL A 468 -10.36 6.68 20.04
N THR A 469 -9.13 6.91 19.60
CA THR A 469 -7.94 7.14 20.42
C THR A 469 -7.84 8.55 21.01
N MET A 470 -7.09 8.63 22.12
CA MET A 470 -6.15 9.68 22.59
C MET A 470 -6.53 10.48 23.86
N PRO A 471 -5.56 10.97 24.67
CA PRO A 471 -4.16 10.60 24.86
C PRO A 471 -3.86 10.12 26.30
N ALA A 472 -2.63 9.64 26.54
CA ALA A 472 -2.16 9.18 27.86
C ALA A 472 -2.35 10.22 28.98
N PRO A 473 -2.78 9.84 30.20
CA PRO A 473 -2.56 10.65 31.38
C PRO A 473 -1.11 10.50 31.86
N ALA A 474 -0.53 11.63 32.24
CA ALA A 474 0.78 11.76 32.82
C ALA A 474 0.97 10.92 34.10
N ASP A 475 2.14 10.31 34.20
CA ASP A 475 3.00 10.04 35.36
C ASP A 475 2.37 9.85 36.75
N THR A 476 2.66 8.70 37.37
CA THR A 476 3.27 8.49 38.71
C THR A 476 2.71 7.26 39.43
N GLN A 477 3.48 6.16 39.52
CA GLN A 477 4.35 5.85 40.68
C GLN A 477 4.95 4.44 40.57
N GLU A 478 6.22 4.38 40.96
CA GLU A 478 7.10 3.22 41.08
C GLU A 478 6.50 2.03 41.83
N GLN A 479 6.86 0.81 41.40
CA GLN A 479 7.39 -0.22 42.30
C GLN A 479 8.13 -1.34 41.53
N THR A 480 9.45 -1.21 41.53
CA THR A 480 10.49 -2.25 41.70
C THR A 480 10.38 -3.58 40.93
N ILE A 481 11.27 -3.75 39.95
CA ILE A 481 11.72 -5.05 39.41
C ILE A 481 12.99 -5.46 40.18
N PRO A 482 13.09 -6.68 40.74
CA PRO A 482 14.31 -7.13 41.40
C PRO A 482 15.42 -7.46 40.39
N GLN A 483 16.58 -6.87 40.67
CA GLN A 483 17.88 -7.06 40.06
C GLN A 483 18.36 -8.52 40.23
N ILE A 484 18.78 -9.16 39.14
CA ILE A 484 19.65 -10.35 39.20
C ILE A 484 20.97 -9.96 38.53
N ASP A 485 21.97 -9.76 39.38
CA ASP A 485 23.37 -9.55 39.02
C ASP A 485 24.01 -10.86 38.56
N GLY A 486 24.92 -10.76 37.58
CA GLY A 486 26.07 -11.65 37.49
C GLY A 486 26.35 -12.28 36.12
N ILE A 487 27.04 -11.56 35.24
CA ILE A 487 27.99 -12.17 34.29
C ILE A 487 29.25 -11.28 34.23
N PRO A 488 30.44 -11.77 34.63
CA PRO A 488 31.70 -11.04 34.45
C PRO A 488 32.28 -11.21 33.05
N ALA A 489 33.07 -10.23 32.64
CA ALA A 489 33.80 -10.18 31.38
C ALA A 489 35.17 -10.88 31.44
N GLU A 490 35.56 -11.42 30.27
CA GLU A 490 36.89 -11.70 29.71
C GLU A 490 37.78 -12.86 30.24
N GLY A 491 38.31 -13.63 29.28
CA GLY A 491 39.54 -14.44 29.40
C GLY A 491 39.50 -15.75 28.60
N GLY A 492 40.25 -15.84 27.50
CA GLY A 492 40.12 -16.88 26.46
C GLY A 492 40.76 -18.24 26.74
N THR A 493 40.51 -19.20 25.84
CA THR A 493 41.51 -20.03 25.12
C THR A 493 40.82 -20.98 24.14
N GLU A 494 41.46 -21.17 22.98
CA GLU A 494 41.03 -22.01 21.86
C GLU A 494 40.84 -23.48 22.23
N GLN A 495 39.78 -24.10 21.73
CA GLN A 495 39.89 -25.43 21.12
C GLN A 495 38.78 -25.70 20.10
N THR A 496 39.25 -26.08 18.92
CA THR A 496 38.55 -26.43 17.69
C THR A 496 37.59 -27.61 17.83
N THR A 497 36.34 -27.44 17.41
CA THR A 497 35.53 -28.51 16.79
C THR A 497 34.63 -27.90 15.72
N ALA A 498 34.80 -28.36 14.48
CA ALA A 498 34.02 -27.97 13.32
C ALA A 498 32.53 -28.31 13.51
N SER A 499 31.66 -27.32 13.39
CA SER A 499 30.23 -27.50 13.16
C SER A 499 29.85 -26.73 11.89
N GLU A 500 29.22 -27.44 10.97
CA GLU A 500 28.80 -26.98 9.65
C GLU A 500 28.07 -25.63 9.69
N ASP A 501 28.62 -24.68 8.93
CA ASP A 501 28.06 -23.35 8.70
C ASP A 501 26.66 -23.47 8.09
N THR A 502 25.65 -23.17 8.90
CA THR A 502 24.37 -22.71 8.37
C THR A 502 24.52 -21.20 8.18
N PRO A 503 24.53 -20.67 6.94
CA PRO A 503 24.74 -19.24 6.74
C PRO A 503 23.56 -18.47 7.33
N THR A 504 23.86 -17.60 8.29
CA THR A 504 22.96 -16.53 8.72
C THR A 504 22.60 -15.70 7.47
N PRO A 505 21.33 -15.28 7.27
CA PRO A 505 20.99 -14.47 6.11
C PRO A 505 21.88 -13.22 6.05
N GLU A 506 22.71 -13.09 5.02
CA GLU A 506 23.51 -11.88 4.77
C GLU A 506 22.57 -10.67 4.73
N LYS A 507 22.70 -9.79 5.72
CA LYS A 507 22.01 -8.51 5.76
C LYS A 507 22.54 -7.66 4.61
N THR A 508 21.73 -7.45 3.57
CA THR A 508 22.09 -6.57 2.45
C THR A 508 22.00 -5.13 2.93
N THR A 509 23.14 -4.43 2.96
CA THR A 509 23.21 -3.01 3.31
C THR A 509 23.09 -2.12 2.07
N LEU A 510 22.73 -0.85 2.24
CA LEU A 510 22.67 0.13 1.14
C LEU A 510 23.98 0.20 0.37
N GLU A 511 25.09 0.14 1.11
CA GLU A 511 26.44 0.20 0.58
C GLU A 511 26.74 -0.99 -0.33
N ASP A 512 26.10 -2.13 -0.14
CA ASP A 512 26.35 -3.31 -0.97
C ASP A 512 25.88 -3.06 -2.41
N LEU A 513 24.75 -2.36 -2.59
CA LEU A 513 24.11 -2.07 -3.88
C LEU A 513 24.85 -1.02 -4.73
N MET A 514 25.85 -0.34 -4.20
CA MET A 514 26.53 0.76 -4.89
C MET A 514 27.63 0.30 -5.84
N VAL A 515 27.76 0.99 -6.98
CA VAL A 515 28.97 0.90 -7.81
C VAL A 515 30.14 1.52 -7.04
N LYS A 516 31.21 0.77 -6.79
CA LYS A 516 32.39 1.23 -6.02
C LYS A 516 33.68 1.09 -6.83
N THR A 517 34.62 2.01 -6.62
CA THR A 517 36.00 1.88 -7.12
C THR A 517 36.83 1.21 -6.03
N PRO A 518 37.45 0.05 -6.31
CA PRO A 518 38.37 -0.59 -5.35
C PRO A 518 39.45 0.39 -4.90
N LYS A 519 39.82 0.36 -3.61
CA LYS A 519 40.74 1.34 -3.01
C LYS A 519 42.10 1.37 -3.70
N GLU A 520 42.56 0.22 -4.16
CA GLU A 520 43.79 0.03 -4.95
C GLU A 520 43.76 0.72 -6.32
N ASN A 521 42.57 1.05 -6.83
CA ASN A 521 42.38 1.71 -8.13
C ASN A 521 42.07 3.21 -7.99
N TRP A 522 42.19 3.77 -6.78
CA TRP A 522 41.90 5.19 -6.57
C TRP A 522 42.92 6.09 -7.26
N THR A 523 42.42 7.14 -7.90
CA THR A 523 43.23 8.15 -8.59
C THR A 523 42.90 9.54 -8.05
N PHE A 524 43.88 10.44 -8.02
CA PHE A 524 43.74 11.79 -7.47
C PHE A 524 44.31 12.84 -8.41
N VAL A 525 43.73 14.05 -8.36
CA VAL A 525 44.22 15.26 -9.03
C VAL A 525 44.35 16.36 -7.98
N GLY A 526 45.48 17.09 -8.00
CA GLY A 526 45.70 18.23 -7.11
C GLY A 526 45.78 17.85 -5.63
N ASN A 527 45.32 18.75 -4.76
CA ASN A 527 45.29 18.49 -3.32
C ASN A 527 44.24 17.42 -2.98
N THR A 528 44.54 16.59 -2.00
CA THR A 528 43.64 15.51 -1.57
C THR A 528 42.77 15.94 -0.38
N PHE A 529 41.53 15.50 -0.41
CA PHE A 529 40.58 15.55 0.69
C PHE A 529 40.16 14.10 1.04
N ASP A 530 40.28 13.75 2.32
CA ASP A 530 39.95 12.41 2.82
C ASP A 530 38.44 12.28 3.05
N THR A 531 37.82 11.28 2.45
CA THR A 531 36.37 11.07 2.44
C THR A 531 36.01 9.72 1.85
N GLU A 532 34.88 9.16 2.31
CA GLU A 532 34.27 7.94 1.77
C GLU A 532 33.49 8.19 0.45
N ILE A 533 33.25 9.45 0.05
CA ILE A 533 32.68 9.78 -1.27
C ILE A 533 33.57 9.18 -2.34
N ASP A 534 33.06 8.28 -3.18
CA ASP A 534 33.91 7.51 -4.07
C ASP A 534 34.57 8.35 -5.17
N ALA A 535 33.84 9.28 -5.79
CA ALA A 535 34.43 10.26 -6.71
C ALA A 535 34.01 11.69 -6.35
N TYR A 536 34.97 12.61 -6.33
CA TYR A 536 34.68 14.04 -6.15
C TYR A 536 35.56 14.92 -7.03
N LEU A 537 35.08 16.11 -7.35
CA LEU A 537 35.78 17.12 -8.13
C LEU A 537 35.51 18.51 -7.57
N VAL A 538 36.57 19.31 -7.48
CA VAL A 538 36.54 20.75 -7.18
C VAL A 538 37.14 21.51 -8.35
N ALA A 539 36.40 22.44 -8.93
CA ALA A 539 36.87 23.29 -10.03
C ALA A 539 36.57 24.77 -9.79
N ASP A 540 37.42 25.64 -10.33
CA ASP A 540 37.13 27.08 -10.46
C ASP A 540 36.04 27.29 -11.53
N TYR A 541 34.94 27.97 -11.18
CA TYR A 541 33.80 28.09 -12.08
C TYR A 541 34.07 28.98 -13.29
N ALA A 542 34.86 30.05 -13.12
CA ALA A 542 35.11 31.03 -14.18
C ALA A 542 36.01 30.46 -15.28
N THR A 543 37.02 29.67 -14.90
CA THR A 543 38.01 29.11 -15.82
C THR A 543 37.71 27.66 -16.22
N GLY A 544 36.93 26.92 -15.42
CA GLY A 544 36.74 25.48 -15.59
C GLY A 544 37.96 24.65 -15.16
N ASN A 545 38.99 25.26 -14.58
CA ASN A 545 40.19 24.56 -14.14
C ASN A 545 39.85 23.63 -12.96
N ILE A 546 40.19 22.35 -13.10
CA ILE A 546 40.05 21.36 -12.03
C ILE A 546 41.19 21.56 -11.04
N LEU A 547 40.83 21.86 -9.79
CA LEU A 547 41.76 22.20 -8.71
C LEU A 547 42.11 20.98 -7.84
N ALA A 548 41.11 20.13 -7.61
CA ALA A 548 41.25 18.90 -6.83
C ALA A 548 40.24 17.84 -7.28
N GLY A 549 40.54 16.57 -7.05
CA GLY A 549 39.57 15.50 -7.25
C GLY A 549 40.05 14.10 -6.91
N LYS A 550 39.10 13.18 -6.72
CA LYS A 550 39.29 11.73 -6.57
C LYS A 550 38.43 11.00 -7.59
N ASN A 551 39.00 9.99 -8.27
CA ASN A 551 38.30 9.12 -9.23
C ASN A 551 37.49 9.88 -10.30
N ILE A 552 38.00 11.03 -10.75
CA ILE A 552 37.22 11.96 -11.55
C ILE A 552 36.86 11.47 -12.96
N ASP A 553 37.54 10.42 -13.41
CA ASP A 553 37.36 9.76 -14.72
C ASP A 553 36.66 8.40 -14.64
N THR A 554 36.23 7.99 -13.45
CA THR A 554 35.49 6.75 -13.21
C THR A 554 34.02 6.93 -13.62
N VAL A 555 33.51 5.98 -14.41
CA VAL A 555 32.11 5.96 -14.86
C VAL A 555 31.19 5.55 -13.71
N ARG A 556 30.12 6.32 -13.51
CA ARG A 556 29.13 6.12 -12.44
C ARG A 556 27.73 6.46 -12.92
N PRO A 557 26.70 5.81 -12.36
CA PRO A 557 25.33 6.22 -12.58
C PRO A 557 25.11 7.65 -12.05
N THR A 558 24.49 8.49 -12.88
CA THR A 558 24.20 9.91 -12.61
C THR A 558 23.07 10.08 -11.60
N ALA A 559 22.12 9.15 -11.58
CA ALA A 559 20.82 9.35 -10.95
C ALA A 559 20.16 10.68 -11.42
N SER A 560 19.40 11.34 -10.53
CA SER A 560 18.70 12.60 -10.85
C SER A 560 19.59 13.79 -11.27
N LEU A 561 20.92 13.65 -11.24
CA LEU A 561 21.81 14.61 -11.89
C LEU A 561 21.57 14.71 -13.41
N ALA A 562 21.03 13.66 -14.04
CA ALA A 562 20.60 13.69 -15.45
C ALA A 562 19.58 14.81 -15.75
N LYS A 563 18.73 15.18 -14.76
CA LYS A 563 17.72 16.23 -14.91
C LYS A 563 18.32 17.60 -15.23
N VAL A 564 19.58 17.86 -14.87
CA VAL A 564 20.28 19.10 -15.22
C VAL A 564 20.48 19.19 -16.73
N MET A 565 20.89 18.08 -17.36
CA MET A 565 21.03 18.00 -18.82
C MET A 565 19.66 18.11 -19.50
N THR A 566 18.63 17.47 -18.95
CA THR A 566 17.26 17.56 -19.45
C THR A 566 16.71 18.98 -19.39
N ALA A 567 16.86 19.67 -18.27
CA ALA A 567 16.44 21.06 -18.11
C ALA A 567 17.18 21.99 -19.08
N TYR A 568 18.50 21.80 -19.25
CA TYR A 568 19.26 22.52 -20.25
C TYR A 568 18.67 22.32 -21.65
N MET A 569 18.43 21.07 -22.06
CA MET A 569 17.87 20.76 -23.38
C MET A 569 16.44 21.27 -23.57
N LEU A 570 15.57 21.20 -22.55
CA LEU A 570 14.22 21.76 -22.61
C LEU A 570 14.24 23.25 -22.93
N ILE A 571 15.14 24.01 -22.30
CA ILE A 571 15.29 25.45 -22.56
C ILE A 571 15.84 25.69 -23.98
N GLN A 572 16.80 24.89 -24.45
CA GLN A 572 17.31 25.00 -25.82
C GLN A 572 16.24 24.70 -26.88
N GLU A 573 15.37 23.75 -26.60
CA GLU A 573 14.26 23.35 -27.48
C GLU A 573 13.03 24.27 -27.35
N GLY A 574 13.14 25.38 -26.61
CA GLY A 574 12.12 26.42 -26.58
C GLY A 574 10.96 26.17 -25.63
N LEU A 575 11.17 25.45 -24.52
CA LEU A 575 10.15 25.26 -23.48
C LEU A 575 9.50 26.60 -23.09
N ASN A 576 8.19 26.70 -23.34
CA ASN A 576 7.40 27.86 -22.92
C ASN A 576 6.96 27.69 -21.47
N LEU A 577 7.58 28.46 -20.56
CA LEU A 577 7.28 28.41 -19.12
C LEU A 577 5.88 28.87 -18.74
N ASN A 578 5.21 29.65 -19.60
CA ASN A 578 3.84 30.13 -19.37
C ASN A 578 2.78 29.15 -19.88
N ALA A 579 3.17 28.14 -20.66
CA ALA A 579 2.27 27.06 -21.06
C ALA A 579 2.06 26.08 -19.89
N SER A 580 1.16 25.12 -20.10
CA SER A 580 0.79 24.13 -19.10
C SER A 580 0.62 22.75 -19.74
N VAL A 581 0.82 21.69 -18.95
CA VAL A 581 0.58 20.31 -19.37
C VAL A 581 -0.45 19.65 -18.46
N VAL A 582 -1.26 18.79 -19.09
CA VAL A 582 -2.21 17.91 -18.41
C VAL A 582 -1.49 16.61 -18.05
N TYR A 583 -1.59 16.20 -16.79
CA TYR A 583 -1.06 14.92 -16.34
C TYR A 583 -1.85 13.75 -16.92
N LYS A 584 -1.10 12.76 -17.42
CA LYS A 584 -1.57 11.54 -18.02
C LYS A 584 -0.70 10.42 -17.49
N SER A 585 -1.19 9.68 -16.51
CA SER A 585 -0.51 8.58 -15.83
C SER A 585 0.07 7.59 -16.83
N ALA A 586 -0.68 7.26 -17.89
CA ALA A 586 -0.25 6.34 -18.94
C ALA A 586 1.07 6.74 -19.65
N THR A 587 1.42 8.03 -19.70
CA THR A 587 2.62 8.52 -20.40
C THR A 587 3.61 9.26 -19.50
N HIS A 588 3.17 9.81 -18.38
CA HIS A 588 4.01 10.65 -17.52
C HIS A 588 4.52 9.94 -16.26
N LYS A 589 3.88 8.84 -15.85
CA LYS A 589 4.32 8.09 -14.66
C LYS A 589 5.69 7.44 -14.91
N THR A 590 6.55 7.43 -13.88
CA THR A 590 7.97 7.02 -14.00
C THR A 590 8.40 6.06 -12.88
N PRO A 591 9.08 4.95 -13.20
CA PRO A 591 9.83 4.14 -12.22
C PRO A 591 11.25 4.67 -11.98
N PRO A 592 11.85 4.48 -10.78
CA PRO A 592 11.21 4.16 -9.49
C PRO A 592 10.58 5.39 -8.82
N GLU A 593 9.50 5.18 -8.05
CA GLU A 593 8.72 6.24 -7.37
C GLU A 593 9.31 6.70 -6.03
N PHE A 594 10.61 7.06 -5.98
CA PHE A 594 11.25 7.55 -4.75
C PHE A 594 10.80 8.94 -4.31
N HIS A 595 10.19 9.69 -5.23
CA HIS A 595 9.67 11.03 -5.04
C HIS A 595 8.24 11.02 -5.58
N ARG A 596 7.27 11.06 -4.67
CA ARG A 596 5.85 10.98 -5.00
C ARG A 596 5.33 12.37 -5.28
N TYR A 597 5.36 12.73 -6.56
CA TYR A 597 4.64 13.88 -7.05
C TYR A 597 3.13 13.66 -6.85
N ARG A 598 2.53 14.41 -5.93
CA ARG A 598 1.07 14.39 -5.71
C ARG A 598 0.42 14.99 -6.94
N ILE A 599 -0.26 14.18 -7.73
CA ILE A 599 -1.03 14.62 -8.90
C ILE A 599 -2.02 13.52 -9.31
N ALA A 600 -3.22 13.90 -9.73
CA ALA A 600 -4.28 13.02 -10.22
C ALA A 600 -4.44 13.11 -11.74
N GLU A 601 -4.91 12.01 -12.36
CA GLU A 601 -5.15 11.92 -13.80
C GLU A 601 -6.03 13.08 -14.29
N GLY A 602 -5.56 13.83 -15.29
CA GLY A 602 -6.29 14.94 -15.87
C GLY A 602 -6.00 16.32 -15.27
N GLU A 603 -5.28 16.40 -14.15
CA GLU A 603 -4.87 17.68 -13.56
C GLU A 603 -3.91 18.45 -14.46
N ARG A 604 -3.89 19.78 -14.31
CA ARG A 604 -3.12 20.66 -15.20
C ARG A 604 -2.17 21.54 -14.40
N VAL A 605 -0.89 21.52 -14.79
CA VAL A 605 0.17 22.27 -14.10
C VAL A 605 0.95 23.12 -15.09
N ARG A 606 1.38 24.31 -14.66
CA ARG A 606 2.17 25.24 -15.47
C ARG A 606 3.62 24.73 -15.60
N ASN A 607 4.23 24.98 -16.75
CA ASN A 607 5.60 24.55 -17.03
C ASN A 607 6.65 25.22 -16.12
N SER A 608 6.43 26.47 -15.70
CA SER A 608 7.26 27.09 -14.66
C SER A 608 7.25 26.29 -13.37
N ASP A 609 6.10 25.77 -12.97
CA ASP A 609 5.94 25.12 -11.68
C ASP A 609 6.51 23.70 -11.72
N LEU A 610 6.28 22.98 -12.83
CA LEU A 610 6.95 21.72 -13.13
C LEU A 610 8.48 21.88 -13.20
N LEU A 611 9.01 23.01 -13.68
CA LEU A 611 10.47 23.21 -13.69
C LEU A 611 11.03 23.40 -12.28
N ASN A 612 10.26 23.98 -11.35
CA ASN A 612 10.62 23.98 -9.94
C ASN A 612 10.68 22.56 -9.39
N THR A 613 9.65 21.75 -9.63
CA THR A 613 9.59 20.39 -9.10
C THR A 613 10.75 19.53 -9.63
N VAL A 614 11.15 19.71 -10.89
CA VAL A 614 12.27 18.99 -11.51
C VAL A 614 13.63 19.37 -10.90
N LEU A 615 13.87 20.66 -10.65
CA LEU A 615 15.20 21.15 -10.24
C LEU A 615 15.37 21.29 -8.72
N VAL A 616 14.28 21.47 -7.98
CA VAL A 616 14.28 21.73 -6.53
C VAL A 616 13.95 20.45 -5.73
N SER A 617 12.75 19.88 -5.91
CA SER A 617 12.31 18.65 -5.20
C SER A 617 12.64 17.35 -5.94
N SER A 618 13.14 17.44 -7.17
CA SER A 618 13.64 16.32 -7.98
C SER A 618 12.58 15.33 -8.46
N GLU A 619 11.35 15.79 -8.68
CA GLU A 619 10.23 14.94 -9.09
C GLU A 619 10.41 14.35 -10.49
N ASN A 620 10.29 13.02 -10.61
CA ASN A 620 10.52 12.29 -11.87
C ASN A 620 9.36 12.51 -12.87
N THR A 621 8.12 12.42 -12.39
CA THR A 621 6.91 12.53 -13.23
C THR A 621 6.82 13.89 -13.92
N SER A 622 7.21 14.96 -13.21
CA SER A 622 7.23 16.31 -13.77
C SER A 622 8.18 16.47 -14.95
N VAL A 623 9.27 15.69 -15.00
CA VAL A 623 10.20 15.73 -16.14
C VAL A 623 9.52 15.28 -17.43
N ARG A 624 8.78 14.16 -17.40
CA ARG A 624 8.06 13.65 -18.57
C ARG A 624 6.95 14.58 -19.02
N MET A 625 6.28 15.24 -18.07
CA MET A 625 5.31 16.29 -18.38
C MET A 625 5.95 17.47 -19.12
N LEU A 626 7.12 17.93 -18.67
CA LEU A 626 7.86 19.00 -19.36
C LEU A 626 8.36 18.58 -20.74
N VAL A 627 8.91 17.37 -20.88
CA VAL A 627 9.35 16.85 -22.19
C VAL A 627 8.15 16.77 -23.14
N SER A 628 7.00 16.31 -22.66
CA SER A 628 5.74 16.27 -23.43
C SER A 628 5.18 17.64 -23.81
N SER A 629 5.62 18.72 -23.15
CA SER A 629 5.31 20.10 -23.56
C SER A 629 6.07 20.53 -24.83
N VAL A 630 7.18 19.86 -25.12
CA VAL A 630 8.10 20.21 -26.22
C VAL A 630 8.00 19.20 -27.36
N THR A 631 7.88 17.91 -27.06
CA THR A 631 7.81 16.83 -28.05
C THR A 631 7.02 15.64 -27.52
N SER A 632 6.30 14.93 -28.39
CA SER A 632 5.68 13.65 -28.06
C SER A 632 6.64 12.46 -28.18
N ASP A 633 7.84 12.67 -28.71
CA ASP A 633 8.88 11.65 -28.91
C ASP A 633 9.99 11.77 -27.86
N GLU A 634 9.81 11.13 -26.70
CA GLU A 634 10.80 11.08 -25.61
C GLU A 634 12.11 10.41 -26.06
N THR A 635 12.05 9.34 -26.85
CA THR A 635 13.23 8.63 -27.38
C THR A 635 14.05 9.55 -28.29
N GLY A 636 13.39 10.32 -29.14
CA GLY A 636 14.01 11.37 -29.94
C GLY A 636 14.64 12.47 -29.09
N PHE A 637 13.99 12.86 -27.99
CA PHE A 637 14.53 13.85 -27.04
C PHE A 637 15.81 13.34 -26.36
N VAL A 638 15.83 12.09 -25.87
CA VAL A 638 17.02 11.43 -25.32
C VAL A 638 18.14 11.34 -26.37
N SER A 639 17.80 11.06 -27.62
CA SER A 639 18.77 11.03 -28.73
C SER A 639 19.43 12.39 -28.94
N LYS A 640 18.67 13.49 -28.84
CA LYS A 640 19.19 14.87 -28.90
C LYS A 640 20.07 15.20 -27.69
N MET A 641 19.68 14.82 -26.49
CA MET A 641 20.51 14.98 -25.29
C MET A 641 21.88 14.32 -25.50
N ASN A 642 21.91 13.05 -25.93
CA ASN A 642 23.16 12.34 -26.19
C ASN A 642 23.96 12.93 -27.37
N ALA A 643 23.30 13.46 -28.40
CA ALA A 643 23.99 14.18 -29.47
C ALA A 643 24.71 15.43 -28.94
N GLN A 644 24.07 16.19 -28.05
CA GLN A 644 24.68 17.35 -27.40
C GLN A 644 25.85 16.96 -26.48
N LEU A 645 25.75 15.85 -25.75
CA LEU A 645 26.87 15.33 -24.95
C LEU A 645 28.09 15.00 -25.82
N ARG A 646 27.87 14.35 -26.98
CA ARG A 646 28.93 14.06 -27.96
C ARG A 646 29.52 15.33 -28.59
N ASP A 647 28.69 16.33 -28.89
CA ASP A 647 29.14 17.63 -29.40
C ASP A 647 30.07 18.35 -28.38
N TRP A 648 29.82 18.16 -27.09
CA TRP A 648 30.73 18.63 -26.02
C TRP A 648 31.93 17.71 -25.77
N GLY A 649 32.10 16.65 -26.55
CA GLY A 649 33.21 15.70 -26.42
C GLY A 649 33.12 14.78 -25.19
N LEU A 650 31.94 14.63 -24.60
CA LEU A 650 31.72 13.79 -23.42
C LEU A 650 31.50 12.35 -23.88
N THR A 651 32.56 11.55 -23.86
CA THR A 651 32.59 10.18 -24.43
C THR A 651 32.25 9.10 -23.42
N LYS A 652 32.29 9.42 -22.12
CA LYS A 652 31.97 8.53 -21.01
C LYS A 652 30.60 8.83 -20.37
N THR A 653 29.83 9.75 -20.94
CA THR A 653 28.50 10.12 -20.47
C THR A 653 27.47 9.69 -21.50
N SER A 654 26.45 8.95 -21.06
CA SER A 654 25.30 8.59 -21.88
C SER A 654 24.04 8.51 -21.05
N LEU A 655 22.92 8.98 -21.59
CA LEU A 655 21.63 9.00 -20.90
C LEU A 655 20.63 8.10 -21.63
N LYS A 656 19.94 7.24 -20.90
CA LYS A 656 18.88 6.35 -21.38
C LYS A 656 17.48 6.92 -21.21
N ASP A 657 17.31 7.81 -20.23
CA ASP A 657 16.04 8.47 -19.96
C ASP A 657 16.26 9.95 -19.65
N VAL A 658 15.16 10.66 -19.40
CA VAL A 658 15.15 12.11 -19.17
C VAL A 658 15.26 12.50 -17.70
N TYR A 659 15.15 11.57 -16.76
CA TYR A 659 14.97 11.86 -15.34
C TYR A 659 16.03 11.23 -14.42
N GLY A 660 16.91 10.38 -14.93
CA GLY A 660 17.99 9.71 -14.19
C GLY A 660 17.56 8.44 -13.46
N GLY A 661 16.57 7.71 -13.95
CA GLY A 661 16.06 6.49 -13.31
C GLY A 661 16.82 5.21 -13.68
N ALA A 662 17.33 5.14 -14.90
CA ALA A 662 18.13 4.04 -15.42
C ALA A 662 19.53 4.04 -14.79
N VAL A 663 20.01 2.87 -14.37
CA VAL A 663 21.38 2.71 -13.86
C VAL A 663 22.43 3.01 -14.94
N GLU A 664 22.06 2.85 -16.20
CA GLU A 664 22.89 3.09 -17.38
C GLU A 664 22.97 4.57 -17.79
N ASN A 665 22.35 5.47 -17.01
CA ASN A 665 22.59 6.90 -17.14
C ASN A 665 24.00 7.23 -16.60
N ASP A 666 25.02 6.97 -17.39
CA ASP A 666 26.43 7.05 -17.02
C ASP A 666 26.99 8.46 -17.11
N THR A 667 27.93 8.80 -16.22
CA THR A 667 28.82 9.97 -16.33
C THR A 667 30.14 9.75 -15.57
N THR A 668 31.02 10.75 -15.62
CA THR A 668 32.17 10.88 -14.72
C THR A 668 32.13 12.26 -14.04
N ALA A 669 32.82 12.45 -12.91
CA ALA A 669 32.85 13.77 -12.28
C ALA A 669 33.43 14.84 -13.22
N ARG A 670 34.44 14.48 -14.03
CA ARG A 670 35.05 15.37 -15.03
C ARG A 670 34.08 15.78 -16.13
N GLU A 671 33.33 14.83 -16.69
CA GLU A 671 32.39 15.16 -17.78
C GLU A 671 31.14 15.87 -17.26
N TYR A 672 30.69 15.52 -16.04
CA TYR A 672 29.57 16.19 -15.40
C TYR A 672 29.87 17.67 -15.07
N LEU A 673 31.14 18.04 -14.83
CA LEU A 673 31.56 19.44 -14.72
C LEU A 673 31.13 20.27 -15.94
N THR A 674 31.28 19.73 -17.15
CA THR A 674 30.88 20.40 -18.38
C THR A 674 29.36 20.60 -18.43
N ILE A 675 28.59 19.55 -18.13
CA ILE A 675 27.11 19.61 -18.10
C ILE A 675 26.65 20.67 -17.10
N PHE A 676 27.13 20.59 -15.87
CA PHE A 676 26.72 21.48 -14.79
C PHE A 676 27.11 22.94 -15.07
N THR A 677 28.31 23.18 -15.62
CA THR A 677 28.77 24.53 -15.98
C THR A 677 27.95 25.12 -17.12
N LYS A 678 27.67 24.34 -18.18
CA LYS A 678 26.84 24.79 -19.32
C LYS A 678 25.40 25.07 -18.90
N ALA A 679 24.82 24.20 -18.07
CA ALA A 679 23.47 24.37 -17.55
C ALA A 679 23.36 25.60 -16.64
N THR A 680 24.29 25.78 -15.70
CA THR A 680 24.28 26.95 -14.79
C THR A 680 24.70 28.26 -15.45
N ALA A 681 25.30 28.23 -16.64
CA ALA A 681 25.50 29.44 -17.45
C ALA A 681 24.18 29.96 -18.07
N ASN A 682 23.16 29.10 -18.18
CA ASN A 682 21.81 29.52 -18.57
C ASN A 682 21.10 30.18 -17.37
N GLY A 683 20.72 31.45 -17.51
CA GLY A 683 20.13 32.23 -16.42
C GLY A 683 18.85 31.62 -15.84
N THR A 684 18.00 31.02 -16.68
CA THR A 684 16.78 30.34 -16.24
C THR A 684 17.13 29.10 -15.42
N VAL A 685 17.92 28.17 -15.95
CA VAL A 685 18.26 26.92 -15.23
C VAL A 685 18.97 27.24 -13.91
N LYS A 686 19.91 28.20 -13.92
CA LYS A 686 20.59 28.68 -12.70
C LYS A 686 19.62 29.22 -11.67
N GLN A 687 18.66 30.06 -12.08
CA GLN A 687 17.67 30.65 -11.18
C GLN A 687 16.85 29.57 -10.47
N TYR A 688 16.39 28.56 -11.19
CA TYR A 688 15.56 27.49 -10.62
C TYR A 688 16.37 26.58 -9.68
N MET A 689 17.58 26.17 -10.07
CA MET A 689 18.49 25.38 -9.22
C MET A 689 18.98 26.14 -7.97
N GLY A 690 18.84 27.46 -7.93
CA GLY A 690 19.24 28.30 -6.80
C GLY A 690 18.16 28.52 -5.75
N LYS A 691 16.95 27.97 -5.93
CA LYS A 691 15.84 28.15 -4.97
C LYS A 691 15.98 27.19 -3.79
N ALA A 692 15.77 27.69 -2.57
CA ALA A 692 15.75 26.85 -1.36
C ALA A 692 14.43 26.06 -1.21
N SER A 693 13.34 26.56 -1.79
CA SER A 693 12.01 25.95 -1.82
C SER A 693 11.15 26.59 -2.92
N TYR A 694 9.95 26.05 -3.16
CA TYR A 694 8.94 26.67 -4.02
C TYR A 694 7.52 26.33 -3.51
N GLU A 695 6.55 27.09 -3.99
CA GLU A 695 5.12 26.80 -3.82
C GLU A 695 4.35 27.18 -5.09
N TYR A 696 3.25 26.48 -5.38
CA TYR A 696 2.35 26.79 -6.48
C TYR A 696 0.98 26.14 -6.28
N ASP A 697 -0.02 26.64 -7.00
CA ASP A 697 -1.34 26.01 -7.11
C ASP A 697 -1.53 25.41 -8.52
N GLU A 698 -2.18 24.27 -8.60
CA GLU A 698 -2.55 23.65 -9.88
C GLU A 698 -3.47 24.56 -10.70
N MET A 699 -3.35 24.49 -12.03
CA MET A 699 -4.26 25.21 -12.94
C MET A 699 -5.62 24.52 -13.10
N LEU A 700 -5.67 23.20 -12.85
CA LEU A 700 -6.89 22.41 -12.76
C LEU A 700 -6.63 21.31 -11.74
N ASP A 701 -7.36 21.39 -10.63
CA ASP A 701 -7.38 20.44 -9.52
C ASP A 701 -8.61 19.54 -9.65
N LEU A 702 -8.42 18.24 -9.46
CA LEU A 702 -9.48 17.23 -9.55
C LEU A 702 -9.60 16.39 -8.27
N ASP A 703 -8.63 16.47 -7.35
CA ASP A 703 -8.59 15.70 -6.12
C ASP A 703 -8.94 16.52 -4.86
N GLY A 704 -9.04 17.85 -4.99
CA GLY A 704 -9.36 18.78 -3.92
C GLY A 704 -8.15 19.26 -3.11
N LEU A 705 -6.92 19.02 -3.59
CA LEU A 705 -5.66 19.38 -2.93
C LEU A 705 -4.75 20.23 -3.84
N PRO A 706 -5.20 21.44 -4.27
CA PRO A 706 -4.56 22.19 -5.35
C PRO A 706 -3.17 22.76 -5.03
N HIS A 707 -2.83 22.90 -3.74
CA HIS A 707 -1.68 23.67 -3.28
C HIS A 707 -0.46 22.81 -2.97
N HIS A 708 0.66 23.06 -3.63
CA HIS A 708 1.93 22.33 -3.48
C HIS A 708 3.02 23.20 -2.88
N PHE A 709 3.81 22.60 -1.98
CA PHE A 709 5.00 23.20 -1.41
C PHE A 709 6.06 22.11 -1.26
N ASP A 710 7.27 22.37 -1.73
CA ASP A 710 8.42 21.51 -1.47
C ASP A 710 9.68 22.32 -1.23
N ASP A 711 10.57 21.71 -0.47
CA ASP A 711 11.91 22.20 -0.23
C ASP A 711 12.91 21.64 -1.25
N HIS A 712 14.04 22.32 -1.40
CA HIS A 712 15.15 21.76 -2.15
C HIS A 712 15.65 20.48 -1.49
N THR A 713 15.80 19.42 -2.29
CA THR A 713 16.38 18.14 -1.84
C THR A 713 17.79 18.24 -1.24
N ASN A 714 18.50 19.35 -1.43
CA ASN A 714 19.76 19.64 -0.75
C ASN A 714 19.49 20.48 0.50
N ASP A 715 19.49 19.83 1.66
CA ASP A 715 19.17 20.50 2.94
C ASP A 715 20.16 21.62 3.31
N LEU A 716 21.37 21.60 2.73
CA LEU A 716 22.34 22.69 2.90
C LEU A 716 21.83 24.03 2.37
N MET A 717 20.87 24.04 1.42
CA MET A 717 20.27 25.26 0.89
C MET A 717 19.55 26.10 1.96
N LYS A 718 19.12 25.47 3.06
CA LYS A 718 18.46 26.12 4.20
C LYS A 718 19.42 26.53 5.31
N ASP A 719 20.65 26.01 5.30
CA ASP A 719 21.65 26.27 6.32
C ASP A 719 22.25 27.68 6.15
N LYS A 720 21.76 28.62 6.96
CA LYS A 720 22.25 30.02 6.96
C LYS A 720 23.64 30.17 7.59
N THR A 721 24.17 29.14 8.25
CA THR A 721 25.45 29.15 8.97
C THR A 721 26.65 28.80 8.09
N LEU A 722 26.42 28.34 6.85
CA LEU A 722 27.48 28.00 5.91
C LEU A 722 28.47 29.15 5.70
N SER A 723 29.77 28.81 5.61
CA SER A 723 30.84 29.78 5.30
C SER A 723 30.82 30.28 3.85
N PHE A 724 29.99 29.66 3.01
CA PHE A 724 29.79 29.96 1.59
C PHE A 724 28.30 30.14 1.28
N THR A 725 27.99 30.64 0.09
CA THR A 725 26.63 30.70 -0.45
C THR A 725 26.49 29.63 -1.53
N ILE A 726 25.42 28.82 -1.48
CA ILE A 726 25.09 27.91 -2.59
C ILE A 726 24.29 28.70 -3.62
N VAL A 727 24.80 28.76 -4.85
CA VAL A 727 24.23 29.53 -5.96
C VAL A 727 23.29 28.68 -6.81
N ALA A 728 23.63 27.40 -7.00
CA ALA A 728 22.81 26.42 -7.69
C ALA A 728 23.18 25.02 -7.17
N SER A 729 22.20 24.12 -7.06
CA SER A 729 22.46 22.75 -6.64
C SER A 729 21.56 21.74 -7.34
N LYS A 730 22.02 20.49 -7.42
CA LYS A 730 21.20 19.34 -7.72
C LYS A 730 21.69 18.11 -6.96
N THR A 731 20.78 17.38 -6.35
CA THR A 731 21.03 16.05 -5.77
C THR A 731 20.65 14.95 -6.76
N GLY A 732 21.21 13.75 -6.57
CA GLY A 732 20.76 12.54 -7.24
C GLY A 732 20.97 11.31 -6.36
N TYR A 733 20.05 10.36 -6.47
CA TYR A 733 20.18 9.07 -5.80
C TYR A 733 19.40 8.01 -6.57
N ILE A 734 20.11 6.94 -6.89
CA ILE A 734 19.61 5.57 -7.01
C ILE A 734 20.58 4.70 -6.19
N TYR A 735 20.20 3.49 -5.84
CA TYR A 735 21.02 2.65 -4.97
C TYR A 735 22.40 2.40 -5.55
N GLU A 736 22.46 2.18 -6.85
CA GLU A 736 23.65 1.89 -7.61
C GLU A 736 24.58 3.11 -7.73
N SER A 737 24.04 4.32 -7.62
CA SER A 737 24.83 5.55 -7.65
C SER A 737 25.36 5.95 -6.28
N GLY A 738 24.73 5.56 -5.18
CA GLY A 738 24.85 6.25 -3.89
C GLY A 738 24.33 7.70 -3.97
N ASP A 739 24.59 8.51 -2.94
CA ASP A 739 24.23 9.92 -2.97
C ASP A 739 25.19 10.72 -3.86
N ASN A 740 24.61 11.36 -4.87
CA ASN A 740 25.26 12.29 -5.77
C ASN A 740 24.85 13.72 -5.43
N LEU A 741 25.80 14.65 -5.48
CA LEU A 741 25.55 16.08 -5.27
C LEU A 741 26.43 16.91 -6.19
N ALA A 742 25.81 17.89 -6.86
CA ALA A 742 26.51 18.95 -7.57
C ALA A 742 26.09 20.31 -7.00
N MET A 743 27.07 21.18 -6.77
CA MET A 743 26.86 22.54 -6.26
C MET A 743 27.75 23.54 -6.99
N LEU A 744 27.18 24.69 -7.32
CA LEU A 744 27.91 25.92 -7.58
C LEU A 744 27.89 26.73 -6.28
N ILE A 745 29.05 26.97 -5.70
CA ILE A 745 29.19 27.70 -4.44
C ILE A 745 29.99 28.98 -4.64
N SER A 746 29.68 30.01 -3.86
CA SER A 746 30.36 31.30 -3.87
C SER A 746 30.94 31.61 -2.50
N ARG A 747 32.21 31.97 -2.47
CA ARG A 747 32.92 32.36 -1.26
C ARG A 747 32.44 33.74 -0.81
N LYS A 748 32.04 33.86 0.46
CA LYS A 748 31.50 35.13 1.00
C LYS A 748 32.53 36.26 1.06
N SER A 749 33.82 35.95 1.21
CA SER A 749 34.87 36.97 1.40
C SER A 749 35.24 37.75 0.13
N ASP A 750 35.19 37.11 -1.05
CA ASP A 750 35.66 37.70 -2.30
C ASP A 750 34.77 37.38 -3.53
N GLY A 751 33.69 36.62 -3.33
CA GLY A 751 32.77 36.23 -4.38
C GLY A 751 33.27 35.13 -5.32
N LYS A 752 34.49 34.60 -5.13
CA LYS A 752 35.05 33.54 -5.99
C LYS A 752 34.14 32.31 -5.99
N GLN A 753 33.92 31.72 -7.16
CA GLN A 753 32.96 30.64 -7.35
C GLN A 753 33.65 29.32 -7.68
N PHE A 754 33.15 28.24 -7.09
CA PHE A 754 33.66 26.90 -7.26
C PHE A 754 32.52 25.92 -7.59
N VAL A 755 32.82 24.95 -8.44
CA VAL A 755 31.96 23.80 -8.70
C VAL A 755 32.43 22.64 -7.83
N ILE A 756 31.51 22.09 -7.04
CA ILE A 756 31.72 20.88 -6.23
C ILE A 756 30.85 19.78 -6.80
N ILE A 757 31.46 18.66 -7.17
CA ILE A 757 30.77 17.45 -7.61
C ILE A 757 31.20 16.32 -6.68
N ALA A 758 30.22 15.60 -6.14
CA ALA A 758 30.39 14.39 -5.36
C ALA A 758 29.50 13.30 -5.95
N LEU A 759 30.08 12.15 -6.29
CA LEU A 759 29.38 10.99 -6.85
C LEU A 759 29.70 9.76 -6.00
N GLY A 760 28.67 9.00 -5.61
CA GLY A 760 28.85 7.80 -4.81
C GLY A 760 29.23 8.07 -3.36
N ASN A 761 28.52 8.98 -2.69
CA ASN A 761 28.56 9.02 -1.22
C ASN A 761 27.78 7.83 -0.65
N PRO A 762 28.42 6.93 0.14
CA PRO A 762 27.75 5.77 0.70
C PRO A 762 26.88 6.07 1.92
N ASP A 763 27.16 7.16 2.64
CA ASP A 763 26.45 7.48 3.88
C ASP A 763 25.16 8.26 3.59
N ARG A 764 24.06 7.53 3.37
CA ARG A 764 22.73 8.12 3.11
C ARG A 764 22.22 8.94 4.30
N ALA A 765 22.45 8.46 5.52
CA ALA A 765 21.95 9.10 6.74
C ALA A 765 22.59 10.47 6.96
N ASN A 766 23.87 10.62 6.59
CA ASN A 766 24.63 11.88 6.70
C ASN A 766 25.09 12.42 5.34
N ARG A 767 24.26 12.24 4.30
CA ARG A 767 24.62 12.49 2.88
C ARG A 767 25.18 13.88 2.55
N PHE A 768 24.95 14.89 3.40
CA PHE A 768 25.44 16.25 3.21
C PHE A 768 26.67 16.63 4.05
N THR A 769 27.07 15.79 5.01
CA THR A 769 28.20 16.08 5.90
C THR A 769 29.52 16.13 5.13
N ALA A 770 29.83 15.08 4.37
CA ALA A 770 31.07 15.02 3.60
C ALA A 770 31.13 16.08 2.46
N PRO A 771 30.05 16.32 1.67
CA PRO A 771 30.07 17.40 0.68
C PRO A 771 30.18 18.81 1.27
N LYS A 772 29.57 19.07 2.44
CA LYS A 772 29.77 20.34 3.18
C LYS A 772 31.23 20.51 3.56
N ALA A 773 31.84 19.51 4.19
CA ALA A 773 33.25 19.55 4.59
C ALA A 773 34.20 19.73 3.39
N LEU A 774 33.93 19.04 2.26
CA LEU A 774 34.67 19.22 1.01
C LEU A 774 34.58 20.67 0.49
N SER A 775 33.39 21.27 0.58
CA SER A 775 33.15 22.65 0.16
C SER A 775 33.90 23.66 1.04
N GLU A 776 33.87 23.49 2.37
CA GLU A 776 34.60 24.34 3.31
C GLU A 776 36.12 24.21 3.15
N TRP A 777 36.60 22.99 2.93
CA TRP A 777 38.00 22.73 2.62
C TRP A 777 38.45 23.42 1.33
N ALA A 778 37.66 23.32 0.25
CA ALA A 778 37.95 23.98 -1.02
C ALA A 778 38.07 25.50 -0.85
N MET A 779 37.14 26.11 -0.11
CA MET A 779 37.10 27.56 0.17
C MET A 779 38.32 28.06 0.95
N LYS A 780 38.87 27.22 1.83
CA LYS A 780 40.07 27.52 2.63
C LYS A 780 41.36 27.32 1.82
N THR A 781 41.34 26.41 0.86
CA THR A 781 42.55 25.94 0.15
C THR A 781 42.86 26.76 -1.10
N PHE A 782 41.84 27.22 -1.84
CA PHE A 782 41.96 27.89 -3.16
C PHE A 782 41.25 29.24 -3.19
#